data_AF-A0A6G1TWC7-F1
#
_entry.id   AF-A0A6G1TWC7-F1
#
_cell.length_a   1.000
_cell.length_b   1.000
_cell.length_c   1.000
_cell.angle_alpha   90.00
_cell.angle_beta   90.00
_cell.angle_gamma   90.00
#
_symmetry.space_group_name_H-M   'P 1'
#
loop_
_entity.id
_entity.type
_entity.pdbx_description
1 polymer ?
#
loop_
_entity_poly.entity_id
_entity_poly.type
_entity_poly.pdbx_seq_one_letter_code
_entity_poly.pdbx_strand_id
1 'polypeptide(L)'
;MMNKINFRCLFLLTWFAALSTKAQVSSENYILTTERISDTQVLSTTVYYDGLGRPFEMVEQKKTPDGANLIHLQEYDGLGRDWKTWLPVKGTDDFLSISAAHSQGNNQYRDSHAFSLKEYDESPLNRINTVEGVGTEWTSHPVKKDNLVNTSKYPLNCKYYRVSMQGSLQDKGYYPQGRLYVTKITDENGNESYEFKNIAGNVILKRTICSIDEAADTYYIYDYRGNLAFVLPPNYQEEPSLDLYAYQYKYDGQGNCTWKKLPGCEPIYMKYDLSGRMIFLQDGNLRKQGLWEFYVYDKLGRLAVKGTTASTSDVSKIHVYALYTGAGTLDGYQLNGTTITAKSLLITNFYDDYTFIEKQNASEQSILHLNAAQTLDAAFPSNSSLNAKGFLTGKKVYTSDGTNRHEISSMYYGLKGRVVQTHSSNLLGGSEHFYTSYNYIGSPLKTKHIHSASGKKAIQECYEYAYDHAGRQTMVSYAINGSANRVLSTTEYDDYGRIAKQTLLGKECINNSYNIRSWKTEISSTNFTQTLAYNKANGFVIPGTAQYNGNISAMSWKTGNNIEKGYKFSYNRQDMLTDADYEEGEFLSDNIGHYDESLSYDKMGNILSLIRYGLRDDNKYGLIDNLSYGYNGSQLTKVDDTVSGPYYAGAFHFVDGTKEATEYSYDANGNMVMDKNKGISSISYDINNLPQKILYNDGRKASYVYDAEGNKHSVQYTLTAMTNTLPQMPVMQSADAASANAVNGQKVINYCGNIIYDGDETIVLNDVGYAKYDKSGNLSFHYYLKDHLGDNRVVMNESGAIEQINDYYPTGALMGSSTNGDVQRYKYNGKELDRMNGLDWHDYGVRNYDAALGIWRSQDNLQEIHPDIGSYVYVYNNPMRMADPDGQDGRDRTIGCIIGAVTNVIPFSGGLRDTYTPTDPEDYNYSLRQSDDTASRLGLSSTNWGGIATVFGSAVAAAGTTAIVVTAGTSATVAAPIIGVGKTITTAGLATSIAGYVMMANSNSNKAQGYNRGKKSNVSSGNKNSPHANQKRKEVNRQKYEQLKKEYDKLEKMPNKTPQIKAEKERLGKQLKRAQQRKNYNGENHSRNPKGNR
;
A
#
# COMPACT_ATOMS: atom_id res chain seq x y z
N MET A 1 -40.02 -72.12 -19.91
CA MET A 1 -40.45 -72.38 -18.52
C MET A 1 -39.56 -71.58 -17.58
N MET A 2 -40.18 -70.76 -16.73
CA MET A 2 -39.75 -70.28 -15.40
C MET A 2 -38.29 -69.85 -15.13
N ASN A 3 -38.22 -68.68 -14.48
CA ASN A 3 -37.18 -68.21 -13.56
C ASN A 3 -35.81 -67.83 -14.12
N LYS A 4 -35.58 -66.50 -14.21
CA LYS A 4 -34.51 -65.82 -13.46
C LYS A 4 -34.68 -64.30 -13.57
N ILE A 5 -35.27 -63.73 -12.52
CA ILE A 5 -35.33 -62.31 -12.23
C ILE A 5 -33.89 -61.80 -12.13
N ASN A 6 -33.51 -60.89 -13.02
CA ASN A 6 -32.19 -60.27 -13.06
C ASN A 6 -32.12 -59.17 -12.00
N PHE A 7 -31.41 -59.46 -10.92
CA PHE A 7 -31.08 -58.61 -9.76
C PHE A 7 -30.18 -57.40 -10.10
N ARG A 8 -30.24 -56.88 -11.33
CA ARG A 8 -29.35 -55.82 -11.84
C ARG A 8 -30.04 -54.46 -12.09
N CYS A 9 -31.36 -54.37 -12.01
CA CYS A 9 -32.07 -53.08 -12.14
C CYS A 9 -32.42 -52.43 -10.79
N LEU A 10 -32.31 -53.14 -9.66
CA LEU A 10 -32.56 -52.56 -8.32
C LEU A 10 -31.31 -51.90 -7.70
N PHE A 11 -30.11 -52.14 -8.24
CA PHE A 11 -28.85 -51.58 -7.73
C PHE A 11 -28.51 -50.19 -8.33
N LEU A 12 -29.23 -49.75 -9.36
CA LEU A 12 -29.05 -48.45 -10.00
C LEU A 12 -29.99 -47.37 -9.45
N LEU A 13 -31.12 -47.74 -8.84
CA LEU A 13 -32.00 -46.79 -8.14
C LEU A 13 -31.57 -46.50 -6.69
N THR A 14 -30.79 -47.38 -6.05
CA THR A 14 -30.29 -47.16 -4.68
C THR A 14 -28.99 -46.35 -4.62
N TRP A 15 -28.31 -46.16 -5.76
CA TRP A 15 -27.12 -45.28 -5.85
C TRP A 15 -27.46 -43.81 -6.12
N PHE A 16 -28.70 -43.50 -6.51
CA PHE A 16 -29.21 -42.12 -6.53
C PHE A 16 -29.86 -41.69 -5.20
N ALA A 17 -30.06 -42.61 -4.25
CA ALA A 17 -30.67 -42.33 -2.94
C ALA A 17 -29.65 -42.13 -1.80
N ALA A 18 -28.34 -42.09 -2.10
CA ALA A 18 -27.28 -41.91 -1.09
C ALA A 18 -26.34 -40.72 -1.37
N LEU A 19 -26.72 -39.83 -2.30
CA LEU A 19 -26.31 -38.44 -2.23
C LEU A 19 -27.40 -37.69 -1.47
N SER A 20 -27.51 -37.96 -0.18
CA SER A 20 -28.06 -36.96 0.71
C SER A 20 -27.07 -35.79 0.70
N THR A 21 -27.22 -34.87 -0.25
CA THR A 21 -26.83 -33.49 -0.04
C THR A 21 -27.67 -33.04 1.15
N LYS A 22 -27.17 -33.25 2.37
CA LYS A 22 -27.72 -32.55 3.51
C LYS A 22 -27.48 -31.08 3.18
N ALA A 23 -28.55 -30.36 2.85
CA ALA A 23 -28.50 -28.91 2.86
C ALA A 23 -28.00 -28.50 4.26
N GLN A 24 -27.03 -27.57 4.34
CA GLN A 24 -26.52 -27.10 5.63
C GLN A 24 -27.66 -26.61 6.53
N VAL A 25 -28.69 -26.02 5.92
CA VAL A 25 -30.00 -25.72 6.52
C VAL A 25 -31.09 -26.17 5.55
N SER A 26 -32.18 -26.76 6.05
CA SER A 26 -33.25 -27.30 5.19
C SER A 26 -34.20 -26.25 4.61
N SER A 27 -34.08 -24.98 5.02
CA SER A 27 -35.02 -23.91 4.66
C SER A 27 -34.45 -22.82 3.75
N GLU A 28 -33.12 -22.65 3.70
CA GLU A 28 -32.50 -21.49 3.03
C GLU A 28 -31.73 -21.88 1.77
N ASN A 29 -31.79 -21.00 0.76
CA ASN A 29 -30.93 -21.10 -0.42
C ASN A 29 -29.54 -20.56 -0.09
N TYR A 30 -28.48 -21.26 -0.51
CA TYR A 30 -27.11 -20.82 -0.27
C TYR A 30 -26.15 -21.18 -1.39
N ILE A 31 -25.04 -20.43 -1.46
CA ILE A 31 -23.85 -20.77 -2.22
C ILE A 31 -22.71 -21.00 -1.24
N LEU A 32 -22.13 -22.20 -1.27
CA LEU A 32 -20.91 -22.53 -0.52
C LEU A 32 -19.72 -22.44 -1.48
N THR A 33 -18.80 -21.56 -1.16
CA THR A 33 -17.51 -21.42 -1.83
C THR A 33 -16.44 -22.00 -0.94
N THR A 34 -15.65 -22.95 -1.46
CA THR A 34 -14.50 -23.51 -0.75
C THR A 34 -13.21 -23.16 -1.48
N GLU A 35 -12.32 -22.47 -0.79
CA GLU A 35 -10.98 -22.16 -1.25
C GLU A 35 -9.97 -23.10 -0.58
N ARG A 36 -9.17 -23.79 -1.37
CA ARG A 36 -8.12 -24.66 -0.82
C ARG A 36 -6.94 -23.81 -0.40
N ILE A 37 -6.49 -23.95 0.85
CA ILE A 37 -5.38 -23.17 1.41
C ILE A 37 -4.14 -24.00 1.73
N SER A 38 -4.28 -25.33 1.74
CA SER A 38 -3.16 -26.28 1.77
C SER A 38 -3.62 -27.62 1.21
N ASP A 39 -2.77 -28.64 1.25
CA ASP A 39 -3.20 -29.98 0.82
C ASP A 39 -4.26 -30.62 1.71
N THR A 40 -4.41 -30.12 2.93
CA THR A 40 -5.28 -30.69 3.96
C THR A 40 -6.28 -29.69 4.53
N GLN A 41 -6.20 -28.41 4.17
CA GLN A 41 -7.07 -27.35 4.69
C GLN A 41 -7.77 -26.58 3.57
N VAL A 42 -9.00 -26.16 3.87
CA VAL A 42 -9.85 -25.32 3.04
C VAL A 42 -10.45 -24.21 3.90
N LEU A 43 -10.58 -23.02 3.34
CA LEU A 43 -11.46 -21.97 3.84
C LEU A 43 -12.81 -22.12 3.14
N SER A 44 -13.88 -21.95 3.89
CA SER A 44 -15.24 -22.11 3.39
C SER A 44 -16.03 -20.87 3.74
N THR A 45 -16.75 -20.33 2.75
CA THR A 45 -17.68 -19.22 2.94
C THR A 45 -19.03 -19.65 2.41
N THR A 46 -20.05 -19.54 3.25
CA THR A 46 -21.44 -19.78 2.86
C THR A 46 -22.17 -18.44 2.76
N VAL A 47 -22.82 -18.18 1.63
CA VAL A 47 -23.68 -17.01 1.43
C VAL A 47 -25.11 -17.48 1.30
N TYR A 48 -25.99 -17.01 2.18
CA TYR A 48 -27.41 -17.30 2.19
C TYR A 48 -28.21 -16.22 1.48
N TYR A 49 -29.21 -16.66 0.73
CA TYR A 49 -30.05 -15.82 -0.11
C TYR A 49 -31.50 -15.89 0.35
N ASP A 50 -32.16 -14.75 0.36
CA ASP A 50 -33.58 -14.67 0.67
C ASP A 50 -34.46 -15.20 -0.48
N GLY A 51 -35.78 -15.18 -0.29
CA GLY A 51 -36.74 -15.65 -1.30
C GLY A 51 -36.74 -14.85 -2.62
N LEU A 52 -36.05 -13.70 -2.68
CA LEU A 52 -35.86 -12.87 -3.87
C LEU A 52 -34.47 -13.02 -4.48
N GLY A 53 -33.63 -13.91 -3.93
CA GLY A 53 -32.28 -14.18 -4.42
C GLY A 53 -31.26 -13.11 -4.01
N ARG A 54 -31.54 -12.32 -2.97
CA ARG A 54 -30.59 -11.32 -2.45
C ARG A 54 -29.78 -11.92 -1.30
N PRO A 55 -28.46 -11.70 -1.24
CA PRO A 55 -27.64 -12.20 -0.15
C PRO A 55 -27.93 -11.44 1.14
N PHE A 56 -28.32 -12.12 2.21
CA PHE A 56 -28.63 -11.46 3.50
C PHE A 56 -27.72 -11.91 4.64
N GLU A 57 -27.14 -13.11 4.56
CA GLU A 57 -26.17 -13.59 5.54
C GLU A 57 -24.95 -14.18 4.83
N MET A 58 -23.76 -13.88 5.34
CA MET A 58 -22.51 -14.51 4.92
C MET A 58 -21.80 -15.08 6.15
N VAL A 59 -21.43 -16.36 6.08
CA VAL A 59 -20.71 -17.06 7.14
C VAL A 59 -19.33 -17.44 6.63
N GLU A 60 -18.30 -16.77 7.14
CA GLU A 60 -16.91 -17.19 6.96
C GLU A 60 -16.57 -18.25 8.00
N GLN A 61 -16.45 -19.50 7.58
CA GLN A 61 -16.29 -20.62 8.49
C GLN A 61 -14.89 -20.67 9.08
N LYS A 62 -14.78 -20.80 10.40
CA LYS A 62 -13.52 -20.92 11.14
C LYS A 62 -12.53 -19.80 10.77
N LYS A 63 -13.02 -18.56 10.69
CA LYS A 63 -12.21 -17.39 10.31
C LYS A 63 -11.52 -16.73 11.50
N THR A 64 -12.10 -16.80 12.69
CA THR A 64 -11.54 -16.17 13.90
C THR A 64 -10.26 -16.90 14.37
N PRO A 65 -9.38 -16.27 15.17
CA PRO A 65 -8.13 -16.90 15.63
C PRO A 65 -8.32 -18.22 16.38
N ASP A 66 -9.44 -18.37 17.10
CA ASP A 66 -9.81 -19.59 17.84
C ASP A 66 -10.62 -20.60 17.01
N GLY A 67 -10.85 -20.33 15.72
CA GLY A 67 -11.52 -21.24 14.79
C GLY A 67 -13.05 -21.23 14.85
N ALA A 68 -13.65 -20.15 15.35
CA ALA A 68 -15.07 -19.86 15.25
C ALA A 68 -15.42 -19.20 13.89
N ASN A 69 -16.71 -19.21 13.56
CA ASN A 69 -17.24 -18.58 12.36
C ASN A 69 -17.39 -17.07 12.57
N LEU A 70 -17.20 -16.30 11.49
CA LEU A 70 -17.50 -14.88 11.45
C LEU A 70 -18.73 -14.67 10.55
N ILE A 71 -19.80 -14.13 11.11
CA ILE A 71 -21.13 -14.07 10.51
C ILE A 71 -21.48 -12.62 10.22
N HIS A 72 -21.78 -12.31 8.97
CA HIS A 72 -22.13 -10.98 8.48
C HIS A 72 -23.61 -10.96 8.11
N LEU A 73 -24.33 -9.93 8.55
CA LEU A 73 -25.76 -9.77 8.31
C LEU A 73 -26.06 -8.47 7.56
N GLN A 74 -26.79 -8.58 6.46
CA GLN A 74 -27.35 -7.50 5.68
C GLN A 74 -28.88 -7.63 5.64
N GLU A 75 -29.57 -6.60 6.10
CA GLU A 75 -31.03 -6.53 6.02
C GLU A 75 -31.46 -5.61 4.87
N TYR A 76 -32.59 -5.96 4.27
CA TYR A 76 -33.23 -5.18 3.22
C TYR A 76 -34.56 -4.63 3.72
N ASP A 77 -34.94 -3.46 3.24
CA ASP A 77 -36.28 -2.92 3.50
C ASP A 77 -37.35 -3.66 2.69
N GLY A 78 -38.62 -3.27 2.89
CA GLY A 78 -39.76 -3.87 2.17
C GLY A 78 -39.73 -3.69 0.65
N LEU A 79 -38.89 -2.79 0.12
CA LEU A 79 -38.68 -2.58 -1.32
C LEU A 79 -37.41 -3.28 -1.83
N GLY A 80 -36.62 -3.88 -0.94
CA GLY A 80 -35.43 -4.63 -1.28
C GLY A 80 -34.15 -3.84 -1.39
N ARG A 81 -34.10 -2.67 -0.76
CA ARG A 81 -32.92 -1.80 -0.72
C ARG A 81 -32.14 -2.08 0.55
N ASP A 82 -30.81 -1.92 0.50
CA ASP A 82 -29.93 -2.12 1.67
C ASP A 82 -30.40 -1.23 2.82
N TRP A 83 -30.83 -1.82 3.93
CA TRP A 83 -31.39 -1.07 5.04
C TRP A 83 -30.47 -1.04 6.25
N LYS A 84 -30.03 -2.22 6.73
CA LYS A 84 -29.08 -2.34 7.85
C LYS A 84 -27.92 -3.24 7.50
N THR A 85 -26.72 -2.76 7.76
CA THR A 85 -25.49 -3.56 7.62
C THR A 85 -24.88 -3.75 8.99
N TRP A 86 -24.97 -4.95 9.55
CA TRP A 86 -24.53 -5.26 10.90
C TRP A 86 -23.06 -5.57 10.98
N LEU A 87 -22.41 -5.09 12.05
CA LEU A 87 -21.08 -5.54 12.42
C LEU A 87 -21.03 -7.08 12.57
N PRO A 88 -19.94 -7.72 12.16
CA PRO A 88 -19.90 -9.18 12.07
C PRO A 88 -19.86 -9.84 13.45
N VAL A 89 -20.66 -10.87 13.66
CA VAL A 89 -20.73 -11.58 14.94
C VAL A 89 -19.92 -12.87 14.92
N LYS A 90 -19.22 -13.15 16.03
CA LYS A 90 -18.47 -14.39 16.21
C LYS A 90 -19.37 -15.48 16.75
N GLY A 91 -19.52 -16.60 16.03
CA GLY A 91 -20.36 -17.72 16.44
C GLY A 91 -19.83 -19.09 16.00
N THR A 92 -20.54 -20.16 16.33
CA THR A 92 -20.21 -21.52 15.81
C THR A 92 -21.25 -22.02 14.80
N ASP A 93 -22.31 -21.25 14.60
CA ASP A 93 -23.42 -21.64 13.75
C ASP A 93 -23.04 -21.52 12.28
N ASP A 94 -23.48 -22.51 11.50
CA ASP A 94 -23.37 -22.48 10.03
C ASP A 94 -24.39 -21.51 9.41
N PHE A 95 -25.42 -21.14 10.17
CA PHE A 95 -26.46 -20.18 9.84
C PHE A 95 -27.02 -19.57 11.13
N LEU A 96 -27.24 -18.26 11.16
CA LEU A 96 -27.77 -17.58 12.34
C LEU A 96 -29.10 -16.88 12.00
N SER A 97 -30.15 -17.15 12.78
CA SER A 97 -31.40 -16.42 12.57
C SER A 97 -31.19 -14.92 12.83
N ILE A 98 -31.85 -14.05 12.05
CA ILE A 98 -31.76 -12.58 12.17
C ILE A 98 -31.92 -12.10 13.62
N SER A 99 -32.92 -12.61 14.36
CA SER A 99 -33.13 -12.24 15.77
C SER A 99 -31.98 -12.64 16.70
N ALA A 100 -31.33 -13.78 16.41
CA ALA A 100 -30.17 -14.23 17.19
C ALA A 100 -28.94 -13.37 16.85
N ALA A 101 -28.73 -13.04 15.57
CA ALA A 101 -27.67 -12.14 15.13
C ALA A 101 -27.79 -10.75 15.78
N HIS A 102 -29.01 -10.19 15.85
CA HIS A 102 -29.27 -8.93 16.56
C HIS A 102 -28.87 -8.99 18.03
N SER A 103 -29.36 -10.00 18.75
CA SER A 103 -29.06 -10.18 20.18
C SER A 103 -27.57 -10.36 20.42
N GLN A 104 -26.91 -11.16 19.58
CA GLN A 104 -25.49 -11.46 19.68
C GLN A 104 -24.63 -10.24 19.35
N GLY A 105 -24.95 -9.49 18.30
CA GLY A 105 -24.25 -8.25 17.94
C GLY A 105 -24.31 -7.24 19.08
N ASN A 106 -25.51 -6.98 19.61
CA ASN A 106 -25.67 -6.04 20.71
C ASN A 106 -24.88 -6.43 21.96
N ASN A 107 -24.82 -7.72 22.28
CA ASN A 107 -24.05 -8.23 23.42
C ASN A 107 -22.53 -8.20 23.17
N GLN A 108 -22.08 -8.56 21.97
CA GLN A 108 -20.67 -8.65 21.60
C GLN A 108 -20.03 -7.26 21.59
N TYR A 109 -20.73 -6.26 21.03
CA TYR A 109 -20.25 -4.89 20.95
C TYR A 109 -20.65 -4.02 22.15
N ARG A 110 -21.53 -4.52 23.02
CA ARG A 110 -22.11 -3.78 24.16
C ARG A 110 -22.75 -2.46 23.72
N ASP A 111 -23.35 -2.46 22.54
CA ASP A 111 -23.98 -1.30 21.91
C ASP A 111 -25.25 -1.76 21.19
N SER A 112 -26.38 -1.08 21.40
CA SER A 112 -27.66 -1.40 20.74
C SER A 112 -27.72 -1.05 19.26
N HIS A 113 -26.73 -0.30 18.76
CA HIS A 113 -26.61 0.18 17.39
C HIS A 113 -25.32 -0.34 16.73
N ALA A 114 -25.08 -1.64 16.81
CA ALA A 114 -23.92 -2.31 16.18
C ALA A 114 -24.10 -2.53 14.66
N PHE A 115 -24.72 -1.58 13.96
CA PHE A 115 -25.00 -1.64 12.52
C PHE A 115 -24.95 -0.24 11.92
N SER A 116 -24.79 -0.16 10.60
CA SER A 116 -25.09 1.05 9.83
C SER A 116 -26.55 1.04 9.40
N LEU A 117 -27.24 2.17 9.54
CA LEU A 117 -28.59 2.34 9.03
C LEU A 117 -28.56 3.26 7.79
N LYS A 118 -29.15 2.80 6.69
CA LYS A 118 -29.39 3.64 5.50
C LYS A 118 -30.87 3.96 5.41
N GLU A 119 -31.21 5.24 5.30
CA GLU A 119 -32.56 5.66 4.93
C GLU A 119 -32.56 6.25 3.53
N TYR A 120 -33.63 5.96 2.79
CA TYR A 120 -33.81 6.40 1.42
C TYR A 120 -34.86 7.51 1.35
N ASP A 121 -34.76 8.34 0.32
CA ASP A 121 -35.84 9.25 -0.01
C ASP A 121 -37.11 8.49 -0.46
N GLU A 122 -38.26 9.16 -0.38
CA GLU A 122 -39.55 8.61 -0.84
C GLU A 122 -39.66 8.55 -2.39
N SER A 123 -38.54 8.76 -3.09
CA SER A 123 -38.47 8.76 -4.54
C SER A 123 -38.32 7.34 -5.09
N PRO A 124 -38.85 7.05 -6.29
CA PRO A 124 -38.58 5.79 -6.99
C PRO A 124 -37.11 5.64 -7.43
N LEU A 125 -36.27 6.66 -7.23
CA LEU A 125 -34.86 6.66 -7.61
C LEU A 125 -33.95 5.95 -6.60
N ASN A 126 -34.47 5.45 -5.48
CA ASN A 126 -33.72 4.74 -4.44
C ASN A 126 -32.48 5.51 -3.96
N ARG A 127 -32.62 6.81 -3.72
CA ARG A 127 -31.48 7.64 -3.32
C ARG A 127 -31.35 7.62 -1.81
N ILE A 128 -30.13 7.36 -1.33
CA ILE A 128 -29.81 7.45 0.09
C ILE A 128 -29.95 8.91 0.52
N ASN A 129 -30.71 9.12 1.59
CA ASN A 129 -30.97 10.40 2.23
C ASN A 129 -30.10 10.56 3.50
N THR A 130 -30.02 9.52 4.32
CA THR A 130 -29.23 9.52 5.56
C THR A 130 -28.48 8.19 5.70
N VAL A 131 -27.31 8.27 6.32
CA VAL A 131 -26.54 7.11 6.77
C VAL A 131 -26.17 7.33 8.22
N GLU A 132 -26.77 6.57 9.13
CA GLU A 132 -26.32 6.50 10.51
C GLU A 132 -25.09 5.59 10.60
N GLY A 133 -24.03 6.12 11.20
CA GLY A 133 -22.80 5.39 11.48
C GLY A 133 -23.02 4.36 12.59
N VAL A 134 -22.13 3.37 12.63
CA VAL A 134 -22.14 2.34 13.68
C VAL A 134 -21.88 2.96 15.05
N GLY A 135 -22.65 2.53 16.05
CA GLY A 135 -22.56 2.91 17.46
C GLY A 135 -23.64 3.91 17.89
N THR A 136 -24.17 3.74 19.10
CA THR A 136 -25.29 4.57 19.60
C THR A 136 -24.93 6.07 19.63
N GLU A 137 -23.65 6.39 19.86
CA GLU A 137 -23.13 7.77 19.86
C GLU A 137 -23.18 8.46 18.48
N TRP A 138 -23.26 7.70 17.38
CA TRP A 138 -23.33 8.23 16.01
C TRP A 138 -24.75 8.40 15.48
N THR A 139 -25.76 7.88 16.17
CA THR A 139 -27.17 7.98 15.74
C THR A 139 -27.65 9.44 15.65
N SER A 140 -27.12 10.34 16.48
CA SER A 140 -27.41 11.78 16.42
C SER A 140 -26.52 12.55 15.44
N HIS A 141 -25.55 11.89 14.80
CA HIS A 141 -24.56 12.46 13.89
C HIS A 141 -24.54 11.74 12.52
N PRO A 142 -25.69 11.52 11.85
CA PRO A 142 -25.71 10.82 10.57
C PRO A 142 -25.10 11.67 9.47
N VAL A 143 -24.50 11.01 8.48
CA VAL A 143 -24.21 11.64 7.19
C VAL A 143 -25.54 11.89 6.47
N LYS A 144 -25.77 13.13 6.03
CA LYS A 144 -27.00 13.52 5.34
C LYS A 144 -26.73 13.87 3.89
N LYS A 145 -27.66 13.55 3.00
CA LYS A 145 -27.57 13.77 1.57
C LYS A 145 -28.85 14.37 1.01
N ASP A 146 -28.83 15.68 0.73
CA ASP A 146 -29.97 16.35 0.10
C ASP A 146 -29.79 16.43 -1.41
N ASN A 147 -30.84 16.06 -2.14
CA ASN A 147 -30.90 16.19 -3.60
C ASN A 147 -31.67 17.46 -3.97
N LEU A 148 -30.95 18.44 -4.49
CA LEU A 148 -31.42 19.80 -4.76
C LEU A 148 -31.23 20.16 -6.24
N VAL A 149 -31.62 21.38 -6.59
CA VAL A 149 -31.32 22.01 -7.88
C VAL A 149 -30.65 23.36 -7.64
N ASN A 150 -29.82 23.81 -8.58
CA ASN A 150 -29.16 25.10 -8.44
C ASN A 150 -30.17 26.25 -8.42
N THR A 151 -29.84 27.32 -7.68
CA THR A 151 -30.63 28.56 -7.60
C THR A 151 -29.74 29.77 -7.89
N SER A 152 -30.30 30.98 -7.83
CA SER A 152 -29.52 32.22 -7.94
C SER A 152 -28.87 32.66 -6.62
N LYS A 153 -29.14 31.97 -5.50
CA LYS A 153 -28.66 32.35 -4.17
C LYS A 153 -27.58 31.39 -3.68
N TYR A 154 -26.60 31.93 -2.96
CA TYR A 154 -25.64 31.14 -2.20
C TYR A 154 -26.39 30.29 -1.14
N PRO A 155 -25.99 29.03 -0.89
CA PRO A 155 -24.86 28.28 -1.46
C PRO A 155 -25.18 27.48 -2.75
N LEU A 156 -26.36 27.68 -3.37
CA LEU A 156 -26.82 26.92 -4.54
C LEU A 156 -26.57 27.61 -5.89
N ASN A 157 -25.87 28.75 -5.89
CA ASN A 157 -25.45 29.44 -7.11
C ASN A 157 -24.18 28.81 -7.69
N CYS A 158 -24.13 28.69 -9.02
CA CYS A 158 -23.00 28.13 -9.75
C CYS A 158 -22.65 29.05 -10.92
N LYS A 159 -21.38 29.48 -11.02
CA LYS A 159 -20.92 30.23 -12.19
C LYS A 159 -21.00 29.36 -13.45
N TYR A 160 -21.29 29.99 -14.58
CA TYR A 160 -21.35 29.33 -15.88
C TYR A 160 -20.10 29.64 -16.68
N TYR A 161 -19.10 28.76 -16.57
CA TYR A 161 -17.95 28.75 -17.45
C TYR A 161 -18.21 27.87 -18.69
N ARG A 162 -17.70 28.30 -19.84
CA ARG A 162 -17.72 27.49 -21.09
C ARG A 162 -16.45 27.67 -21.89
N VAL A 163 -16.16 26.70 -22.75
CA VAL A 163 -15.07 26.78 -23.73
C VAL A 163 -15.61 27.30 -25.06
N SER A 164 -14.92 28.25 -25.69
CA SER A 164 -15.24 28.71 -27.05
C SER A 164 -14.87 27.65 -28.09
N MET A 165 -15.36 27.80 -29.33
CA MET A 165 -14.92 26.92 -30.44
C MET A 165 -13.41 27.02 -30.72
N GLN A 166 -12.79 28.13 -30.32
CA GLN A 166 -11.34 28.36 -30.41
C GLN A 166 -10.56 27.81 -29.20
N GLY A 167 -11.22 27.18 -28.22
CA GLY A 167 -10.58 26.58 -27.06
C GLY A 167 -10.32 27.54 -25.88
N SER A 168 -10.92 28.73 -25.89
CA SER A 168 -10.72 29.74 -24.83
C SER A 168 -11.81 29.65 -23.73
N LEU A 169 -11.41 29.80 -22.46
CA LEU A 169 -12.36 29.90 -21.34
C LEU A 169 -13.19 31.18 -21.45
N GLN A 170 -14.49 31.09 -21.14
CA GLN A 170 -15.42 32.22 -21.10
C GLN A 170 -16.28 32.14 -19.83
N ASP A 171 -16.31 33.23 -19.06
CA ASP A 171 -17.31 33.45 -18.01
C ASP A 171 -18.61 33.98 -18.63
N LYS A 172 -19.74 33.33 -18.32
CA LYS A 172 -21.09 33.67 -18.79
C LYS A 172 -22.04 34.04 -17.66
N GLY A 173 -21.51 34.44 -16.50
CA GLY A 173 -22.28 34.77 -15.31
C GLY A 173 -22.66 33.50 -14.55
N TYR A 174 -23.95 33.32 -14.25
CA TYR A 174 -24.43 32.19 -13.45
C TYR A 174 -25.36 31.29 -14.27
N TYR A 175 -25.37 30.00 -13.92
CA TYR A 175 -26.37 29.08 -14.46
C TYR A 175 -27.78 29.54 -14.07
N PRO A 176 -28.76 29.51 -15.00
CA PRO A 176 -30.16 29.71 -14.66
C PRO A 176 -30.64 28.69 -13.63
N GLN A 177 -31.61 29.07 -12.79
CA GLN A 177 -32.18 28.18 -11.77
C GLN A 177 -32.73 26.89 -12.40
N GLY A 178 -32.53 25.75 -11.72
CA GLY A 178 -33.07 24.46 -12.14
C GLY A 178 -32.35 23.77 -13.31
N ARG A 179 -31.13 24.21 -13.65
CA ARG A 179 -30.33 23.66 -14.78
C ARG A 179 -29.31 22.60 -14.37
N LEU A 180 -28.93 22.57 -13.10
CA LEU A 180 -27.97 21.63 -12.54
C LEU A 180 -28.63 20.85 -11.41
N TYR A 181 -28.32 19.55 -11.35
CA TYR A 181 -28.57 18.73 -10.18
C TYR A 181 -27.54 19.05 -9.12
N VAL A 182 -27.97 19.22 -7.88
CA VAL A 182 -27.07 19.53 -6.76
C VAL A 182 -27.23 18.46 -5.71
N THR A 183 -26.13 17.89 -5.26
CA THR A 183 -26.09 16.99 -4.12
C THR A 183 -25.40 17.71 -2.98
N LYS A 184 -26.12 17.99 -1.90
CA LYS A 184 -25.53 18.46 -0.65
C LYS A 184 -25.17 17.25 0.21
N ILE A 185 -23.98 17.24 0.79
CA ILE A 185 -23.55 16.25 1.78
C ILE A 185 -23.22 17.01 3.07
N THR A 186 -23.79 16.56 4.18
CA THR A 186 -23.39 16.98 5.53
C THR A 186 -22.71 15.79 6.20
N ASP A 187 -21.46 15.96 6.63
CA ASP A 187 -20.69 14.92 7.31
C ASP A 187 -21.15 14.74 8.78
N GLU A 188 -20.54 13.80 9.49
CA GLU A 188 -20.89 13.49 10.88
C GLU A 188 -20.49 14.61 11.87
N ASN A 189 -19.60 15.53 11.48
CA ASN A 189 -19.25 16.72 12.26
C ASN A 189 -20.15 17.92 11.93
N GLY A 190 -21.04 17.80 10.93
CA GLY A 190 -21.90 18.88 10.47
C GLY A 190 -21.28 19.79 9.40
N ASN A 191 -20.11 19.44 8.85
CA ASN A 191 -19.52 20.19 7.73
C ASN A 191 -20.29 19.89 6.44
N GLU A 192 -20.48 20.93 5.62
CA GLU A 192 -21.27 20.84 4.39
C GLU A 192 -20.42 20.91 3.12
N SER A 193 -20.74 20.07 2.16
CA SER A 193 -20.22 20.14 0.79
C SER A 193 -21.32 19.97 -0.25
N TYR A 194 -21.08 20.45 -1.46
CA TYR A 194 -22.04 20.47 -2.56
C TYR A 194 -21.38 20.00 -3.85
N GLU A 195 -22.02 19.08 -4.56
CA GLU A 195 -21.62 18.63 -5.89
C GLU A 195 -22.71 19.01 -6.91
N PHE A 196 -22.32 19.79 -7.92
CA PHE A 196 -23.21 20.23 -8.98
C PHE A 196 -22.93 19.40 -10.23
N LYS A 197 -23.97 18.84 -10.84
CA LYS A 197 -23.88 18.07 -12.08
C LYS A 197 -24.79 18.62 -13.16
N ASN A 198 -24.32 18.57 -14.40
CA ASN A 198 -25.17 18.85 -15.55
C ASN A 198 -26.09 17.65 -15.86
N ILE A 199 -26.97 17.81 -16.85
CA ILE A 199 -27.90 16.76 -17.28
C ILE A 199 -27.23 15.53 -17.89
N ALA A 200 -25.97 15.64 -18.31
CA ALA A 200 -25.18 14.52 -18.83
C ALA A 200 -24.47 13.74 -17.70
N GLY A 201 -24.60 14.18 -16.45
CA GLY A 201 -23.96 13.56 -15.28
C GLY A 201 -22.54 14.06 -15.00
N ASN A 202 -22.01 14.98 -15.80
CA ASN A 202 -20.69 15.57 -15.59
C ASN A 202 -20.73 16.52 -14.39
N VAL A 203 -19.73 16.43 -13.52
CA VAL A 203 -19.53 17.37 -12.40
C VAL A 203 -19.13 18.72 -12.96
N ILE A 204 -19.78 19.79 -12.51
CA ILE A 204 -19.52 21.18 -12.94
C ILE A 204 -18.83 21.97 -11.84
N LEU A 205 -19.21 21.74 -10.58
CA LEU A 205 -18.68 22.40 -9.41
C LEU A 205 -18.66 21.43 -8.24
N LYS A 206 -17.55 21.38 -7.52
CA LYS A 206 -17.48 20.89 -6.14
C LYS A 206 -17.22 22.06 -5.22
N ARG A 207 -18.01 22.16 -4.16
CA ARG A 207 -17.98 23.26 -3.20
C ARG A 207 -17.88 22.71 -1.80
N THR A 208 -16.90 23.14 -1.04
CA THR A 208 -16.77 22.84 0.40
C THR A 208 -16.98 24.11 1.19
N ILE A 209 -17.87 24.11 2.19
CA ILE A 209 -18.20 25.30 2.96
C ILE A 209 -17.12 25.55 4.02
N CYS A 210 -16.45 26.70 3.93
CA CYS A 210 -15.38 27.10 4.85
C CYS A 210 -15.95 27.91 6.03
N SER A 211 -16.93 28.78 5.77
CA SER A 211 -17.63 29.60 6.78
C SER A 211 -19.06 29.93 6.32
N ILE A 212 -19.77 30.84 7.00
CA ILE A 212 -21.19 31.12 6.68
C ILE A 212 -21.39 31.68 5.25
N ASP A 213 -20.43 32.46 4.75
CA ASP A 213 -20.49 33.12 3.44
C ASP A 213 -19.28 32.78 2.55
N GLU A 214 -18.50 31.77 2.94
CA GLU A 214 -17.27 31.41 2.27
C GLU A 214 -17.21 29.93 1.93
N ALA A 215 -16.74 29.62 0.73
CA ALA A 215 -16.55 28.26 0.26
C ALA A 215 -15.32 28.11 -0.63
N ALA A 216 -14.76 26.90 -0.63
CA ALA A 216 -13.73 26.46 -1.56
C ALA A 216 -14.39 25.82 -2.79
N ASP A 217 -14.36 26.53 -3.91
CA ASP A 217 -15.04 26.18 -5.16
C ASP A 217 -14.06 25.62 -6.21
N THR A 218 -14.28 24.39 -6.65
CA THR A 218 -13.54 23.79 -7.78
C THR A 218 -14.47 23.56 -8.97
N TYR A 219 -14.24 24.28 -10.07
CA TYR A 219 -15.04 24.15 -11.29
C TYR A 219 -14.39 23.20 -12.29
N TYR A 220 -15.22 22.39 -12.97
CA TYR A 220 -14.83 21.48 -14.03
C TYR A 220 -15.53 21.88 -15.33
N ILE A 221 -14.75 22.19 -16.36
CA ILE A 221 -15.25 22.81 -17.59
C ILE A 221 -14.94 21.91 -18.77
N TYR A 222 -15.98 21.56 -19.52
CA TYR A 222 -15.88 20.65 -20.65
C TYR A 222 -15.93 21.40 -21.98
N ASP A 223 -15.24 20.87 -22.99
CA ASP A 223 -15.37 21.31 -24.38
C ASP A 223 -16.70 20.87 -25.01
N TYR A 224 -16.93 21.27 -26.26
CA TYR A 224 -18.16 20.93 -27.00
C TYR A 224 -18.32 19.42 -27.32
N ARG A 225 -17.27 18.62 -27.12
CA ARG A 225 -17.25 17.17 -27.32
C ARG A 225 -17.39 16.41 -25.99
N GLY A 226 -17.40 17.11 -24.86
CA GLY A 226 -17.50 16.54 -23.53
C GLY A 226 -16.15 16.18 -22.89
N ASN A 227 -15.02 16.58 -23.46
CA ASN A 227 -13.71 16.38 -22.84
C ASN A 227 -13.44 17.48 -21.79
N LEU A 228 -12.80 17.12 -20.67
CA LEU A 228 -12.45 18.07 -19.62
C LEU A 228 -11.36 19.03 -20.10
N ALA A 229 -11.68 20.30 -20.34
CA ALA A 229 -10.75 21.27 -20.90
C ALA A 229 -10.05 22.13 -19.83
N PHE A 230 -10.76 22.45 -18.75
CA PHE A 230 -10.21 23.22 -17.64
C PHE A 230 -10.70 22.67 -16.30
N VAL A 231 -9.83 22.73 -15.29
CA VAL A 231 -10.22 22.68 -13.88
C VAL A 231 -9.76 23.96 -13.21
N LEU A 232 -10.67 24.64 -12.51
CA LEU A 232 -10.42 25.92 -11.85
C LEU A 232 -10.55 25.73 -10.34
N PRO A 233 -9.42 25.66 -9.61
CA PRO A 233 -9.39 25.48 -8.15
C PRO A 233 -10.00 26.65 -7.36
N PRO A 234 -10.13 26.52 -6.03
CA PRO A 234 -10.66 27.56 -5.14
C PRO A 234 -9.99 28.92 -5.29
N ASN A 235 -8.66 28.98 -5.27
CA ASN A 235 -7.95 30.26 -5.35
C ASN A 235 -8.10 30.96 -6.71
N TYR A 236 -8.42 30.23 -7.80
CA TYR A 236 -8.77 30.86 -9.07
C TYR A 236 -10.01 31.76 -8.93
N GLN A 237 -10.93 31.43 -8.03
CA GLN A 237 -12.14 32.25 -7.83
C GLN A 237 -11.85 33.59 -7.16
N GLU A 238 -10.72 33.69 -6.46
CA GLU A 238 -10.24 34.92 -5.81
C GLU A 238 -9.34 35.71 -6.76
N GLU A 239 -8.38 35.03 -7.37
CA GLU A 239 -7.47 35.59 -8.37
C GLU A 239 -7.57 34.77 -9.68
N PRO A 240 -8.33 35.24 -10.69
CA PRO A 240 -8.64 34.47 -11.90
C PRO A 240 -7.47 34.42 -12.89
N SER A 241 -6.36 33.82 -12.47
CA SER A 241 -5.16 33.57 -13.27
C SER A 241 -5.10 32.13 -13.73
N LEU A 242 -5.20 31.92 -15.05
CA LEU A 242 -5.08 30.59 -15.66
C LEU A 242 -3.68 30.01 -15.49
N ASP A 243 -2.66 30.87 -15.44
CA ASP A 243 -1.27 30.42 -15.34
C ASP A 243 -0.89 30.02 -13.91
N LEU A 244 -1.49 30.65 -12.90
CA LEU A 244 -1.21 30.35 -11.49
C LEU A 244 -1.99 29.15 -10.97
N TYR A 245 -3.26 29.00 -11.35
CA TYR A 245 -4.18 28.06 -10.68
C TYR A 245 -4.85 27.05 -11.60
N ALA A 246 -5.01 27.31 -12.90
CA ALA A 246 -5.84 26.44 -13.73
C ALA A 246 -5.10 25.21 -14.26
N TYR A 247 -5.76 24.07 -14.21
CA TYR A 247 -5.41 22.91 -15.01
C TYR A 247 -6.02 23.08 -16.40
N GLN A 248 -5.23 22.87 -17.44
CA GLN A 248 -5.65 23.13 -18.82
C GLN A 248 -5.33 21.94 -19.72
N TYR A 249 -6.27 21.55 -20.58
CA TYR A 249 -6.16 20.36 -21.42
C TYR A 249 -6.59 20.62 -22.86
N LYS A 250 -5.91 19.98 -23.81
CA LYS A 250 -6.30 19.99 -25.23
C LYS A 250 -6.22 18.60 -25.82
N TYR A 251 -7.22 18.27 -26.63
CA TYR A 251 -7.42 16.93 -27.17
C TYR A 251 -7.32 16.92 -28.69
N ASP A 252 -6.93 15.78 -29.24
CA ASP A 252 -7.00 15.53 -30.68
C ASP A 252 -8.42 15.15 -31.15
N GLY A 253 -8.55 14.83 -32.45
CA GLY A 253 -9.79 14.34 -33.05
C GLY A 253 -10.30 13.02 -32.47
N GLN A 254 -9.48 12.26 -31.75
CA GLN A 254 -9.81 10.94 -31.19
C GLN A 254 -10.10 10.99 -29.68
N GLY A 255 -9.84 12.13 -29.03
CA GLY A 255 -10.03 12.30 -27.58
C GLY A 255 -8.77 12.03 -26.76
N ASN A 256 -7.59 11.91 -27.39
CA ASN A 256 -6.32 11.79 -26.67
C ASN A 256 -5.84 13.18 -26.23
N CYS A 257 -5.38 13.32 -24.99
CA CYS A 257 -4.86 14.58 -24.46
C CYS A 257 -3.47 14.86 -25.05
N THR A 258 -3.36 15.76 -26.03
CA THR A 258 -2.09 16.05 -26.71
C THR A 258 -1.27 17.15 -26.04
N TRP A 259 -1.90 17.90 -25.15
CA TRP A 259 -1.29 19.00 -24.43
C TRP A 259 -2.01 19.18 -23.10
N LYS A 260 -1.23 19.33 -22.03
CA LYS A 260 -1.75 19.76 -20.73
C LYS A 260 -0.84 20.79 -20.09
N LYS A 261 -1.39 21.67 -19.26
CA LYS A 261 -0.63 22.58 -18.40
C LYS A 261 -1.16 22.46 -16.98
N LEU A 262 -0.25 22.24 -16.05
CA LEU A 262 -0.53 22.15 -14.62
C LEU A 262 -0.20 23.50 -13.95
N PRO A 263 -0.86 23.85 -12.84
CA PRO A 263 -0.56 25.07 -12.09
C PRO A 263 0.92 25.13 -11.70
N GLY A 264 1.58 26.29 -11.90
CA GLY A 264 3.00 26.46 -11.59
C GLY A 264 3.99 25.72 -12.50
N CYS A 265 3.52 25.03 -13.54
CA CYS A 265 4.33 24.26 -14.48
C CYS A 265 4.25 24.82 -15.90
N GLU A 266 5.32 24.64 -16.68
CA GLU A 266 5.28 24.77 -18.13
C GLU A 266 4.44 23.64 -18.75
N PRO A 267 3.86 23.83 -19.95
CA PRO A 267 3.02 22.82 -20.56
C PRO A 267 3.76 21.52 -20.88
N ILE A 268 3.03 20.41 -20.89
CA ILE A 268 3.45 19.07 -21.28
C ILE A 268 2.79 18.73 -22.62
N TYR A 269 3.60 18.24 -23.56
CA TYR A 269 3.15 17.84 -24.90
C TYR A 269 3.24 16.34 -25.04
N MET A 270 2.21 15.74 -25.62
CA MET A 270 2.10 14.29 -25.78
C MET A 270 1.73 13.95 -27.22
N LYS A 271 2.35 12.89 -27.77
CA LYS A 271 2.06 12.38 -29.11
C LYS A 271 1.68 10.91 -29.04
N TYR A 272 0.61 10.55 -29.74
CA TYR A 272 0.04 9.21 -29.74
C TYR A 272 0.19 8.55 -31.11
N ASP A 273 0.32 7.23 -31.10
CA ASP A 273 0.26 6.43 -32.32
C ASP A 273 -1.19 6.21 -32.79
N LEU A 274 -1.37 5.53 -33.93
CA LEU A 274 -2.71 5.21 -34.46
C LEU A 274 -3.53 4.29 -33.54
N SER A 275 -2.89 3.59 -32.60
CA SER A 275 -3.55 2.75 -31.60
C SER A 275 -3.92 3.52 -30.32
N GLY A 276 -3.70 4.84 -30.26
CA GLY A 276 -3.96 5.65 -29.07
C GLY A 276 -2.94 5.48 -27.95
N ARG A 277 -1.76 4.90 -28.23
CA ARG A 277 -0.68 4.73 -27.24
C ARG A 277 0.28 5.92 -27.31
N MET A 278 0.64 6.46 -26.15
CA MET A 278 1.58 7.58 -26.07
C MET A 278 2.98 7.11 -26.50
N ILE A 279 3.57 7.74 -27.50
CA ILE A 279 4.92 7.41 -27.97
C ILE A 279 5.92 8.46 -27.54
N PHE A 280 5.52 9.72 -27.44
CA PHE A 280 6.41 10.80 -27.03
C PHE A 280 5.77 11.71 -25.99
N LEU A 281 6.58 12.14 -25.02
CA LEU A 281 6.22 13.12 -24.00
C LEU A 281 7.33 14.17 -23.88
N GLN A 282 6.96 15.44 -23.76
CA GLN A 282 7.89 16.54 -23.48
C GLN A 282 7.27 17.54 -22.52
N ASP A 283 7.77 17.51 -21.28
CA ASP A 283 7.49 18.48 -20.24
C ASP A 283 8.34 19.76 -20.39
N GLY A 284 8.27 20.66 -19.41
CA GLY A 284 8.99 21.93 -19.40
C GLY A 284 10.51 21.77 -19.35
N ASN A 285 11.01 20.90 -18.47
CA ASN A 285 12.43 20.68 -18.27
C ASN A 285 13.08 19.97 -19.47
N LEU A 286 12.44 18.93 -20.00
CA LEU A 286 12.88 18.22 -21.22
C LEU A 286 12.92 19.16 -22.42
N ARG A 287 11.94 20.07 -22.53
CA ARG A 287 11.93 21.08 -23.59
C ARG A 287 13.13 22.02 -23.50
N LYS A 288 13.48 22.49 -22.29
CA LYS A 288 14.69 23.30 -22.06
C LYS A 288 15.97 22.55 -22.45
N GLN A 289 15.98 21.23 -22.29
CA GLN A 289 17.10 20.36 -22.70
C GLN A 289 17.08 19.96 -24.18
N GLY A 290 16.01 20.28 -24.93
CA GLY A 290 15.84 19.84 -26.32
C GLY A 290 15.58 18.32 -26.46
N LEU A 291 15.00 17.70 -25.43
CA LEU A 291 14.74 16.27 -25.36
C LEU A 291 13.23 15.98 -25.30
N TRP A 292 12.89 14.75 -25.67
CA TRP A 292 11.58 14.11 -25.50
C TRP A 292 11.80 12.78 -24.80
N GLU A 293 10.92 12.40 -23.90
CA GLU A 293 10.77 11.00 -23.53
C GLU A 293 10.08 10.24 -24.66
N PHE A 294 10.48 8.99 -24.86
CA PHE A 294 9.79 8.07 -25.73
C PHE A 294 9.36 6.80 -24.99
N TYR A 295 8.24 6.26 -25.44
CA TYR A 295 7.63 5.04 -24.93
C TYR A 295 7.34 4.13 -26.13
N VAL A 296 7.89 2.92 -26.11
CA VAL A 296 7.63 1.93 -27.16
C VAL A 296 7.14 0.63 -26.56
N TYR A 297 6.12 0.10 -27.19
CA TYR A 297 5.40 -1.07 -26.72
C TYR A 297 5.66 -2.26 -27.63
N ASP A 298 5.53 -3.47 -27.11
CA ASP A 298 5.52 -4.66 -27.95
C ASP A 298 4.20 -4.80 -28.74
N LYS A 299 4.05 -5.91 -29.47
CA LYS A 299 2.83 -6.20 -30.24
C LYS A 299 1.59 -6.45 -29.38
N LEU A 300 1.76 -6.77 -28.10
CA LEU A 300 0.68 -7.02 -27.15
C LEU A 300 0.30 -5.75 -26.37
N GLY A 301 1.01 -4.64 -26.60
CA GLY A 301 0.76 -3.36 -25.93
C GLY A 301 1.46 -3.22 -24.57
N ARG A 302 2.43 -4.10 -24.24
CA ARG A 302 3.24 -4.01 -23.02
C ARG A 302 4.41 -3.06 -23.24
N LEU A 303 4.76 -2.21 -22.26
CA LEU A 303 5.88 -1.27 -22.37
C LEU A 303 7.19 -2.04 -22.51
N ALA A 304 7.85 -1.95 -23.67
CA ALA A 304 9.11 -2.63 -23.96
C ALA A 304 10.32 -1.76 -23.62
N VAL A 305 10.34 -0.50 -24.07
CA VAL A 305 11.46 0.43 -23.83
C VAL A 305 10.94 1.84 -23.53
N LYS A 306 11.53 2.47 -22.52
CA LYS A 306 11.43 3.89 -22.19
C LYS A 306 12.81 4.53 -22.31
N GLY A 307 12.89 5.72 -22.89
CA GLY A 307 14.15 6.46 -22.99
C GLY A 307 13.95 7.92 -23.37
N THR A 308 15.03 8.62 -23.68
CA THR A 308 14.99 9.99 -24.20
C THR A 308 15.48 10.06 -25.64
N THR A 309 15.00 11.03 -26.41
CA THR A 309 15.44 11.32 -27.78
C THR A 309 15.43 12.81 -28.07
N ALA A 310 16.25 13.27 -29.01
CA ALA A 310 16.31 14.68 -29.40
C ALA A 310 15.31 15.05 -30.52
N SER A 311 14.72 14.06 -31.19
CA SER A 311 13.87 14.29 -32.36
C SER A 311 12.68 13.34 -32.36
N THR A 312 11.53 13.82 -32.83
CA THR A 312 10.29 13.03 -32.94
C THR A 312 9.78 13.02 -34.38
N SER A 313 9.11 11.94 -34.78
CA SER A 313 8.36 11.83 -36.03
C SER A 313 6.86 12.06 -35.79
N ASP A 314 6.09 12.26 -36.87
CA ASP A 314 4.62 12.19 -36.79
C ASP A 314 4.18 10.72 -36.78
N VAL A 315 3.70 10.26 -35.62
CA VAL A 315 3.27 8.88 -35.38
C VAL A 315 1.74 8.73 -35.37
N SER A 316 0.99 9.83 -35.52
CA SER A 316 -0.48 9.86 -35.36
C SER A 316 -1.26 8.95 -36.31
N LYS A 317 -0.62 8.51 -37.40
CA LYS A 317 -1.22 7.66 -38.45
C LYS A 317 -0.50 6.33 -38.63
N ILE A 318 0.35 5.94 -37.68
CA ILE A 318 1.22 4.75 -37.80
C ILE A 318 1.04 3.88 -36.55
N HIS A 319 1.09 2.56 -36.71
CA HIS A 319 1.23 1.63 -35.59
C HIS A 319 2.71 1.44 -35.25
N VAL A 320 3.12 1.85 -34.06
CA VAL A 320 4.51 1.72 -33.59
C VAL A 320 4.62 0.52 -32.65
N TYR A 321 5.51 -0.42 -32.92
CA TYR A 321 5.77 -1.51 -31.98
C TYR A 321 7.22 -2.00 -32.04
N ALA A 322 7.69 -2.60 -30.95
CA ALA A 322 9.02 -3.17 -30.79
C ALA A 322 8.98 -4.71 -30.89
N LEU A 323 10.02 -5.29 -31.49
CA LEU A 323 10.27 -6.72 -31.54
C LEU A 323 11.66 -7.02 -30.98
N TYR A 324 11.75 -7.93 -30.00
CA TYR A 324 13.04 -8.34 -29.48
C TYR A 324 13.77 -9.22 -30.50
N THR A 325 14.94 -8.79 -30.95
CA THR A 325 15.79 -9.53 -31.90
C THR A 325 17.17 -9.86 -31.30
N GLY A 326 17.50 -9.28 -30.14
CA GLY A 326 18.82 -9.35 -29.51
C GLY A 326 19.91 -8.54 -30.23
N ALA A 327 19.60 -7.88 -31.35
CA ALA A 327 20.54 -7.06 -32.13
C ALA A 327 20.02 -5.65 -32.44
N GLY A 328 18.78 -5.34 -32.03
CA GLY A 328 18.20 -4.01 -32.22
C GLY A 328 18.86 -2.91 -31.38
N THR A 329 18.71 -1.66 -31.81
CA THR A 329 19.40 -0.49 -31.24
C THR A 329 18.85 -0.04 -29.88
N LEU A 330 17.71 -0.57 -29.45
CA LEU A 330 17.09 -0.28 -28.16
C LEU A 330 17.23 -1.49 -27.24
N ASP A 331 18.45 -1.76 -26.76
CA ASP A 331 18.76 -2.94 -25.93
C ASP A 331 18.30 -4.28 -26.56
N GLY A 332 18.51 -4.44 -27.88
CA GLY A 332 18.12 -5.64 -28.61
C GLY A 332 16.72 -5.59 -29.23
N TYR A 333 15.91 -4.57 -28.91
CA TYR A 333 14.63 -4.32 -29.59
C TYR A 333 14.80 -3.59 -30.92
N GLN A 334 14.14 -4.11 -31.95
CA GLN A 334 13.99 -3.48 -33.26
C GLN A 334 12.60 -2.85 -33.36
N LEU A 335 12.54 -1.58 -33.76
CA LEU A 335 11.27 -0.87 -33.95
C LEU A 335 10.70 -1.07 -35.35
N ASN A 336 9.37 -1.19 -35.41
CA ASN A 336 8.59 -1.16 -36.63
C ASN A 336 7.68 0.09 -36.65
N GLY A 337 7.47 0.64 -37.84
CA GLY A 337 6.61 1.81 -38.08
C GLY A 337 7.33 3.16 -38.00
N THR A 338 8.36 3.29 -37.16
CA THR A 338 9.18 4.51 -37.05
C THR A 338 10.62 4.16 -36.64
N THR A 339 11.53 5.14 -36.74
CA THR A 339 12.88 5.06 -36.19
C THR A 339 13.02 6.06 -35.03
N ILE A 340 13.56 5.61 -33.91
CA ILE A 340 13.88 6.46 -32.76
C ILE A 340 15.37 6.33 -32.47
N THR A 341 16.09 7.45 -32.53
CA THR A 341 17.49 7.52 -32.11
C THR A 341 17.52 7.90 -30.64
N ALA A 342 17.73 6.91 -29.77
CA ALA A 342 17.81 7.13 -28.33
C ALA A 342 19.05 8.00 -27.99
N LYS A 343 18.85 8.98 -27.10
CA LYS A 343 19.91 9.75 -26.45
C LYS A 343 20.34 9.08 -25.15
N SER A 344 19.38 8.65 -24.35
CA SER A 344 19.58 7.75 -23.22
C SER A 344 18.46 6.70 -23.18
N LEU A 345 18.77 5.53 -22.65
CA LEU A 345 17.77 4.55 -22.26
C LEU A 345 17.48 4.74 -20.77
N LEU A 346 16.23 4.49 -20.39
CA LEU A 346 15.76 4.65 -19.01
C LEU A 346 15.33 3.29 -18.46
N ILE A 347 14.44 2.60 -19.17
CA ILE A 347 13.92 1.29 -18.78
C ILE A 347 13.80 0.42 -20.02
N THR A 348 14.28 -0.83 -19.93
CA THR A 348 14.03 -1.88 -20.93
C THR A 348 13.42 -3.09 -20.22
N ASN A 349 12.25 -3.52 -20.67
CA ASN A 349 11.54 -4.69 -20.18
C ASN A 349 11.71 -5.85 -21.16
N PHE A 350 11.97 -7.05 -20.67
CA PHE A 350 12.05 -8.29 -21.43
C PHE A 350 10.91 -9.21 -21.02
N TYR A 351 10.22 -9.79 -22.00
CA TYR A 351 9.03 -10.60 -21.76
C TYR A 351 9.17 -12.00 -22.37
N ASP A 352 8.32 -12.90 -21.88
CA ASP A 352 8.00 -14.21 -22.45
C ASP A 352 9.10 -15.29 -22.40
N ASP A 353 10.38 -14.93 -22.48
CA ASP A 353 11.51 -15.85 -22.39
C ASP A 353 12.77 -15.22 -21.76
N TYR A 354 13.81 -16.04 -21.53
CA TYR A 354 15.07 -15.63 -20.91
C TYR A 354 16.22 -15.46 -21.92
N THR A 355 15.94 -15.40 -23.23
CA THR A 355 16.98 -15.33 -24.26
C THR A 355 17.79 -14.04 -24.22
N PHE A 356 17.25 -13.00 -23.57
CA PHE A 356 17.96 -11.73 -23.37
C PHE A 356 19.22 -11.87 -22.52
N ILE A 357 19.29 -12.88 -21.65
CA ILE A 357 20.45 -13.11 -20.77
C ILE A 357 21.68 -13.45 -21.62
N GLU A 358 21.53 -14.29 -22.65
CA GLU A 358 22.61 -14.70 -23.56
C GLU A 358 23.18 -13.55 -24.39
N LYS A 359 22.51 -12.39 -24.38
CA LYS A 359 22.96 -11.15 -25.05
C LYS A 359 23.67 -10.18 -24.10
N GLN A 360 23.71 -10.47 -22.79
CA GLN A 360 24.42 -9.67 -21.80
C GLN A 360 25.91 -10.02 -21.75
N ASN A 361 26.70 -9.25 -21.02
CA ASN A 361 28.12 -9.56 -20.85
C ASN A 361 28.34 -10.76 -19.89
N ALA A 362 29.53 -11.37 -19.91
CA ALA A 362 29.80 -12.58 -19.13
C ALA A 362 29.61 -12.40 -17.60
N SER A 363 29.85 -11.19 -17.07
CA SER A 363 29.63 -10.89 -15.65
C SER A 363 28.14 -10.86 -15.33
N GLU A 364 27.34 -10.15 -16.14
CA GLU A 364 25.89 -10.08 -15.99
C GLU A 364 25.23 -11.45 -16.16
N GLN A 365 25.65 -12.24 -17.17
CA GLN A 365 25.18 -13.61 -17.36
C GLN A 365 25.35 -14.45 -16.09
N SER A 366 26.53 -14.38 -15.46
CA SER A 366 26.82 -15.13 -14.24
C SER A 366 25.92 -14.77 -13.04
N ILE A 367 25.38 -13.54 -13.02
CA ILE A 367 24.47 -13.05 -11.99
C ILE A 367 23.03 -13.46 -12.30
N LEU A 368 22.60 -13.31 -13.55
CA LEU A 368 21.19 -13.39 -13.98
C LEU A 368 20.66 -14.82 -14.15
N HIS A 369 21.53 -15.82 -14.32
CA HIS A 369 21.08 -17.20 -14.48
C HIS A 369 20.45 -17.77 -13.21
N LEU A 370 19.38 -18.55 -13.38
CA LEU A 370 18.71 -19.27 -12.29
C LEU A 370 19.71 -20.09 -11.47
N ASN A 371 19.62 -19.99 -10.15
CA ASN A 371 20.37 -20.86 -9.26
C ASN A 371 19.51 -22.01 -8.77
N ALA A 372 19.52 -23.12 -9.53
CA ALA A 372 18.77 -24.33 -9.19
C ALA A 372 19.28 -25.02 -7.90
N ALA A 373 20.47 -24.68 -7.39
CA ALA A 373 21.04 -25.27 -6.17
C ALA A 373 20.60 -24.55 -4.88
N GLN A 374 20.03 -23.34 -4.97
CA GLN A 374 19.65 -22.49 -3.83
C GLN A 374 18.12 -22.30 -3.71
N THR A 375 17.32 -23.26 -4.18
CA THR A 375 15.86 -23.14 -4.24
C THR A 375 15.18 -23.39 -2.90
N LEU A 376 14.25 -22.51 -2.51
CA LEU A 376 13.37 -22.70 -1.35
C LEU A 376 12.11 -23.52 -1.68
N ASP A 377 11.76 -23.70 -2.95
CA ASP A 377 10.60 -24.47 -3.43
C ASP A 377 11.05 -25.71 -4.24
N ALA A 378 10.22 -26.76 -4.25
CA ALA A 378 10.48 -28.04 -4.93
C ALA A 378 10.02 -28.06 -6.40
N ALA A 379 9.24 -27.06 -6.84
CA ALA A 379 8.68 -26.95 -8.19
C ALA A 379 9.49 -25.97 -9.06
N PHE A 380 10.47 -26.50 -9.79
CA PHE A 380 11.50 -25.71 -10.46
C PHE A 380 11.03 -25.03 -11.77
N PRO A 381 11.36 -23.75 -11.98
CA PRO A 381 11.53 -23.20 -13.32
C PRO A 381 12.79 -23.78 -13.99
N SER A 382 12.82 -23.88 -15.32
CA SER A 382 14.04 -24.09 -16.10
C SER A 382 14.43 -22.80 -16.83
N ASN A 383 15.72 -22.64 -17.16
CA ASN A 383 16.23 -21.51 -17.96
C ASN A 383 15.64 -21.43 -19.39
N SER A 384 14.86 -22.44 -19.79
CA SER A 384 14.23 -22.60 -21.11
C SER A 384 12.68 -22.61 -21.05
N SER A 385 12.09 -22.26 -19.91
CA SER A 385 10.71 -22.58 -19.56
C SER A 385 9.63 -21.92 -20.43
N LEU A 386 8.65 -22.73 -20.88
CA LEU A 386 7.39 -22.30 -21.52
C LEU A 386 6.48 -21.48 -20.57
N ASN A 387 6.70 -21.54 -19.26
CA ASN A 387 5.82 -20.93 -18.24
C ASN A 387 6.05 -19.43 -18.05
N ALA A 388 7.10 -18.87 -18.65
CA ALA A 388 7.41 -17.44 -18.62
C ALA A 388 6.59 -16.63 -19.65
N LYS A 389 5.88 -17.30 -20.56
CA LYS A 389 5.03 -16.65 -21.57
C LYS A 389 3.94 -15.79 -20.92
N GLY A 390 3.85 -14.54 -21.37
CA GLY A 390 2.94 -13.53 -20.83
C GLY A 390 3.54 -12.71 -19.68
N PHE A 391 4.63 -13.17 -19.07
CA PHE A 391 5.25 -12.53 -17.92
C PHE A 391 6.49 -11.68 -18.27
N LEU A 392 6.84 -10.77 -17.36
CA LEU A 392 8.06 -9.95 -17.40
C LEU A 392 9.25 -10.80 -16.92
N THR A 393 10.09 -11.27 -17.83
CA THR A 393 11.18 -12.19 -17.53
C THR A 393 12.49 -11.50 -17.17
N GLY A 394 12.63 -10.23 -17.54
CA GLY A 394 13.76 -9.42 -17.13
C GLY A 394 13.50 -7.94 -17.28
N LYS A 395 14.34 -7.14 -16.64
CA LYS A 395 14.23 -5.70 -16.63
C LYS A 395 15.61 -5.08 -16.51
N LYS A 396 15.83 -3.99 -17.22
CA LYS A 396 17.06 -3.20 -17.16
C LYS A 396 16.70 -1.75 -16.87
N VAL A 397 17.20 -1.23 -15.76
CA VAL A 397 16.90 0.12 -15.27
C VAL A 397 18.19 0.91 -15.24
N TYR A 398 18.19 2.05 -15.91
CA TYR A 398 19.35 2.93 -16.03
C TYR A 398 19.35 4.01 -14.96
N THR A 399 20.52 4.50 -14.59
CA THR A 399 20.65 5.68 -13.74
C THR A 399 20.14 6.93 -14.45
N SER A 400 19.45 7.80 -13.73
CA SER A 400 18.87 9.04 -14.27
C SER A 400 19.92 10.15 -14.44
N ASP A 401 21.16 9.92 -14.00
CA ASP A 401 22.31 10.84 -14.10
C ASP A 401 22.98 10.91 -15.48
N GLY A 402 22.47 10.17 -16.46
CA GLY A 402 23.01 10.14 -17.83
C GLY A 402 24.35 9.43 -17.97
N THR A 403 24.83 8.75 -16.91
CA THR A 403 26.09 7.98 -16.97
C THR A 403 25.96 6.64 -17.69
N ASN A 404 24.74 6.25 -18.08
CA ASN A 404 24.40 4.95 -18.68
C ASN A 404 24.79 3.74 -17.81
N ARG A 405 25.01 3.95 -16.50
CA ARG A 405 25.06 2.83 -15.55
C ARG A 405 23.66 2.25 -15.43
N HIS A 406 23.58 0.96 -15.15
CA HIS A 406 22.30 0.26 -15.06
C HIS A 406 22.35 -0.90 -14.10
N GLU A 407 21.17 -1.28 -13.65
CA GLU A 407 20.90 -2.55 -13.01
C GLU A 407 20.08 -3.40 -13.97
N ILE A 408 20.40 -4.68 -14.05
CA ILE A 408 19.66 -5.65 -14.84
C ILE A 408 19.20 -6.77 -13.94
N SER A 409 17.96 -7.19 -14.12
CA SER A 409 17.31 -8.24 -13.34
C SER A 409 16.64 -9.29 -14.22
N SER A 410 16.54 -10.51 -13.68
CA SER A 410 15.78 -11.63 -14.24
C SER A 410 14.81 -12.17 -13.19
N MET A 411 13.57 -12.45 -13.61
CA MET A 411 12.50 -12.96 -12.73
C MET A 411 12.08 -14.36 -13.15
N TYR A 412 12.24 -15.32 -12.25
CA TYR A 412 11.93 -16.72 -12.49
C TYR A 412 10.61 -17.11 -11.86
N TYR A 413 9.70 -17.64 -12.67
CA TYR A 413 8.35 -17.98 -12.27
C TYR A 413 8.19 -19.47 -11.97
N GLY A 414 7.62 -19.80 -10.81
CA GLY A 414 7.21 -21.15 -10.44
C GLY A 414 6.00 -21.64 -11.24
N LEU A 415 5.58 -22.90 -11.03
CA LEU A 415 4.47 -23.53 -11.78
C LEU A 415 3.13 -22.79 -11.71
N LYS A 416 2.90 -22.00 -10.66
CA LYS A 416 1.69 -21.19 -10.48
C LYS A 416 1.83 -19.74 -11.01
N GLY A 417 2.89 -19.44 -11.74
CA GLY A 417 3.14 -18.08 -12.28
C GLY A 417 3.58 -17.05 -11.23
N ARG A 418 4.07 -17.49 -10.07
CA ARG A 418 4.60 -16.63 -8.99
C ARG A 418 6.12 -16.52 -9.08
N VAL A 419 6.70 -15.37 -8.78
CA VAL A 419 8.16 -15.17 -8.82
C VAL A 419 8.82 -15.91 -7.67
N VAL A 420 9.62 -16.93 -7.96
CA VAL A 420 10.33 -17.75 -6.95
C VAL A 420 11.79 -17.36 -6.79
N GLN A 421 12.39 -16.75 -7.82
CA GLN A 421 13.73 -16.16 -7.75
C GLN A 421 13.75 -14.85 -8.55
N THR A 422 14.38 -13.82 -7.97
CA THR A 422 14.76 -12.60 -8.69
C THR A 422 16.26 -12.44 -8.56
N HIS A 423 16.95 -12.30 -9.68
CA HIS A 423 18.39 -12.12 -9.70
C HIS A 423 18.73 -10.80 -10.36
N SER A 424 19.48 -9.94 -9.67
CA SER A 424 19.80 -8.61 -10.14
C SER A 424 21.28 -8.29 -9.94
N SER A 425 21.85 -7.51 -10.84
CA SER A 425 23.10 -6.78 -10.57
C SER A 425 22.82 -5.54 -9.72
N ASN A 426 23.80 -5.01 -8.98
CA ASN A 426 23.70 -3.70 -8.35
C ASN A 426 24.77 -2.71 -8.84
N LEU A 427 24.54 -1.40 -8.61
CA LEU A 427 25.47 -0.34 -9.01
C LEU A 427 26.82 -0.35 -8.27
N LEU A 428 26.97 -1.15 -7.21
CA LEU A 428 28.22 -1.33 -6.47
C LEU A 428 29.08 -2.50 -6.98
N GLY A 429 28.73 -3.07 -8.14
CA GLY A 429 29.50 -4.11 -8.80
C GLY A 429 29.34 -5.50 -8.19
N GLY A 430 28.25 -5.74 -7.47
CA GLY A 430 27.84 -7.06 -6.98
C GLY A 430 26.44 -7.44 -7.43
N SER A 431 25.69 -8.16 -6.59
CA SER A 431 24.42 -8.78 -6.95
C SER A 431 23.41 -8.81 -5.81
N GLU A 432 22.12 -8.75 -6.17
CA GLU A 432 20.97 -9.05 -5.31
C GLU A 432 20.29 -10.33 -5.80
N HIS A 433 20.20 -11.34 -4.95
CA HIS A 433 19.46 -12.57 -5.26
C HIS A 433 18.37 -12.79 -4.21
N PHE A 434 17.12 -12.69 -4.64
CA PHE A 434 15.95 -12.99 -3.83
C PHE A 434 15.42 -14.37 -4.17
N TYR A 435 15.05 -15.12 -3.15
CA TYR A 435 14.44 -16.44 -3.26
C TYR A 435 13.19 -16.45 -2.40
N THR A 436 12.07 -16.90 -2.95
CA THR A 436 10.79 -16.96 -2.23
C THR A 436 10.16 -18.32 -2.42
N SER A 437 9.70 -18.89 -1.31
CA SER A 437 8.78 -20.03 -1.31
C SER A 437 7.44 -19.56 -0.82
N TYR A 438 6.36 -20.13 -1.37
CA TYR A 438 5.00 -19.72 -1.06
C TYR A 438 4.21 -20.86 -0.44
N ASN A 439 3.20 -20.51 0.34
CA ASN A 439 2.14 -21.44 0.68
C ASN A 439 1.21 -21.65 -0.54
N TYR A 440 0.18 -22.48 -0.37
CA TYR A 440 -0.73 -22.79 -1.47
C TYR A 440 -1.47 -21.55 -2.00
N ILE A 441 -1.90 -20.64 -1.11
CA ILE A 441 -2.65 -19.40 -1.44
C ILE A 441 -1.78 -18.29 -2.04
N GLY A 442 -0.46 -18.31 -1.80
CA GLY A 442 0.47 -17.33 -2.37
C GLY A 442 1.16 -16.43 -1.35
N SER A 443 0.95 -16.63 -0.05
CA SER A 443 1.71 -15.91 0.97
C SER A 443 3.13 -16.50 1.09
N PRO A 444 4.18 -15.67 1.27
CA PRO A 444 5.56 -16.13 1.43
C PRO A 444 5.74 -17.01 2.68
N LEU A 445 6.27 -18.22 2.56
CA LEU A 445 6.64 -19.06 3.72
C LEU A 445 8.07 -18.81 4.18
N LYS A 446 8.97 -18.64 3.22
CA LYS A 446 10.37 -18.31 3.46
C LYS A 446 10.84 -17.39 2.36
N THR A 447 11.56 -16.35 2.75
CA THR A 447 12.34 -15.54 1.81
C THR A 447 13.81 -15.62 2.18
N LYS A 448 14.67 -15.57 1.18
CA LYS A 448 16.11 -15.46 1.35
C LYS A 448 16.60 -14.36 0.43
N HIS A 449 17.42 -13.47 0.97
CA HIS A 449 18.06 -12.40 0.22
C HIS A 449 19.57 -12.57 0.36
N ILE A 450 20.28 -12.68 -0.76
CA ILE A 450 21.75 -12.70 -0.80
C ILE A 450 22.20 -11.44 -1.53
N HIS A 451 22.88 -10.57 -0.79
CA HIS A 451 23.47 -9.35 -1.27
C HIS A 451 25.00 -9.47 -1.30
N SER A 452 25.60 -8.95 -2.36
CA SER A 452 27.03 -8.72 -2.46
C SER A 452 27.33 -7.36 -3.09
N ALA A 453 28.41 -6.71 -2.66
CA ALA A 453 28.90 -5.46 -3.23
C ALA A 453 30.44 -5.45 -3.19
N SER A 454 31.07 -4.79 -4.17
CA SER A 454 32.53 -4.79 -4.29
C SER A 454 33.21 -4.15 -3.08
N GLY A 455 34.15 -4.86 -2.46
CA GLY A 455 34.86 -4.40 -1.26
C GLY A 455 34.00 -4.31 0.00
N LYS A 456 32.75 -4.79 -0.01
CA LYS A 456 31.84 -4.79 1.13
C LYS A 456 31.57 -6.21 1.62
N LYS A 457 31.09 -6.32 2.86
CA LYS A 457 30.71 -7.61 3.45
C LYS A 457 29.44 -8.13 2.76
N ALA A 458 29.47 -9.38 2.29
CA ALA A 458 28.29 -10.04 1.78
C ALA A 458 27.24 -10.21 2.90
N ILE A 459 25.98 -9.98 2.56
CA ILE A 459 24.85 -10.09 3.48
C ILE A 459 23.93 -11.20 2.99
N GLN A 460 23.56 -12.10 3.88
CA GLN A 460 22.53 -13.11 3.63
C GLN A 460 21.45 -12.99 4.68
N GLU A 461 20.25 -12.57 4.28
CA GLU A 461 19.06 -12.54 5.12
C GLU A 461 18.18 -13.76 4.84
N CYS A 462 17.66 -14.37 5.89
CA CYS A 462 16.69 -15.46 5.80
C CYS A 462 15.49 -15.12 6.68
N TYR A 463 14.30 -15.05 6.07
CA TYR A 463 13.04 -14.88 6.78
C TYR A 463 12.23 -16.17 6.74
N GLU A 464 11.56 -16.48 7.83
CA GLU A 464 10.54 -17.51 7.90
C GLU A 464 9.24 -16.93 8.46
N TYR A 465 8.14 -17.19 7.76
CA TYR A 465 6.83 -16.67 8.12
C TYR A 465 5.93 -17.83 8.57
N ALA A 466 5.15 -17.58 9.61
CA ALA A 466 4.06 -18.46 9.98
C ALA A 466 2.72 -17.74 9.82
N TYR A 467 1.73 -18.50 9.39
CA TYR A 467 0.36 -18.04 9.24
C TYR A 467 -0.56 -18.92 10.07
N ASP A 468 -1.66 -18.34 10.55
CA ASP A 468 -2.73 -19.14 11.10
C ASP A 468 -3.57 -19.82 10.01
N HIS A 469 -4.60 -20.55 10.45
CA HIS A 469 -5.50 -21.28 9.56
C HIS A 469 -6.37 -20.37 8.69
N ALA A 470 -6.43 -19.06 8.96
CA ALA A 470 -7.18 -18.07 8.20
C ALA A 470 -6.31 -17.24 7.24
N GLY A 471 -5.00 -17.52 7.18
CA GLY A 471 -4.04 -16.84 6.32
C GLY A 471 -3.42 -15.57 6.93
N ARG A 472 -3.63 -15.29 8.22
CA ARG A 472 -3.05 -14.12 8.89
C ARG A 472 -1.64 -14.44 9.37
N GLN A 473 -0.69 -13.52 9.18
CA GLN A 473 0.71 -13.71 9.58
C GLN A 473 0.85 -13.65 11.10
N THR A 474 1.23 -14.76 11.74
CA THR A 474 1.36 -14.86 13.20
C THR A 474 2.80 -14.77 13.70
N MET A 475 3.78 -15.00 12.83
CA MET A 475 5.19 -14.94 13.22
C MET A 475 6.08 -14.53 12.04
N VAL A 476 7.09 -13.72 12.34
CA VAL A 476 8.24 -13.47 11.46
C VAL A 476 9.51 -13.85 12.21
N SER A 477 10.30 -14.75 11.64
CA SER A 477 11.64 -15.09 12.12
C SER A 477 12.70 -14.63 11.13
N TYR A 478 13.88 -14.28 11.65
CA TYR A 478 14.97 -13.65 10.91
C TYR A 478 16.33 -14.18 11.34
N ALA A 479 17.18 -14.45 10.36
CA ALA A 479 18.60 -14.71 10.56
C ALA A 479 19.42 -13.94 9.51
N ILE A 480 20.55 -13.38 9.92
CA ILE A 480 21.49 -12.68 9.04
C ILE A 480 22.87 -13.34 9.11
N ASN A 481 23.49 -13.61 7.97
CA ASN A 481 24.85 -14.17 7.86
C ASN A 481 25.09 -15.44 8.71
N GLY A 482 24.08 -16.31 8.77
CA GLY A 482 24.15 -17.55 9.54
C GLY A 482 24.05 -17.36 11.06
N SER A 483 23.65 -16.17 11.53
CA SER A 483 23.33 -15.94 12.94
C SER A 483 22.24 -16.89 13.42
N ALA A 484 22.10 -17.04 14.74
CA ALA A 484 20.94 -17.72 15.31
C ALA A 484 19.63 -17.12 14.78
N ASN A 485 18.65 -17.99 14.52
CA ASN A 485 17.31 -17.57 14.10
C ASN A 485 16.62 -16.85 15.25
N ARG A 486 16.09 -15.65 15.00
CA ARG A 486 15.41 -14.80 15.98
C ARG A 486 13.97 -14.61 15.57
N VAL A 487 13.04 -14.64 16.51
CA VAL A 487 11.67 -14.23 16.25
C VAL A 487 11.62 -12.71 16.34
N LEU A 488 11.47 -12.02 15.19
CA LEU A 488 11.37 -10.56 15.17
C LEU A 488 10.04 -10.10 15.74
N SER A 489 8.95 -10.76 15.32
CA SER A 489 7.61 -10.47 15.79
C SER A 489 6.75 -11.73 15.92
N THR A 490 5.93 -11.78 16.97
CA THR A 490 4.73 -12.63 17.02
C THR A 490 3.51 -11.75 17.09
N THR A 491 2.50 -12.04 16.28
CA THR A 491 1.29 -11.23 16.16
C THR A 491 0.06 -12.06 16.50
N GLU A 492 -0.76 -11.52 17.40
CA GLU A 492 -2.07 -12.03 17.79
C GLU A 492 -3.13 -11.06 17.26
N TYR A 493 -4.16 -11.61 16.61
CA TYR A 493 -5.27 -10.86 16.05
C TYR A 493 -6.49 -10.97 16.95
N ASP A 494 -7.36 -9.97 16.90
CA ASP A 494 -8.71 -10.13 17.43
C ASP A 494 -9.59 -10.95 16.48
N ASP A 495 -10.83 -11.20 16.89
CA ASP A 495 -11.79 -11.99 16.14
C ASP A 495 -12.14 -11.39 14.76
N TYR A 496 -11.84 -10.11 14.53
CA TYR A 496 -12.12 -9.38 13.29
C TYR A 496 -10.89 -9.23 12.38
N GLY A 497 -9.74 -9.80 12.78
CA GLY A 497 -8.51 -9.74 12.00
C GLY A 497 -7.71 -8.45 12.19
N ARG A 498 -8.03 -7.63 13.21
CA ARG A 498 -7.21 -6.49 13.61
C ARG A 498 -6.08 -6.95 14.51
N ILE A 499 -4.91 -6.30 14.45
CA ILE A 499 -3.80 -6.63 15.36
C ILE A 499 -4.22 -6.26 16.79
N ALA A 500 -4.35 -7.25 17.66
CA ALA A 500 -4.67 -7.06 19.07
C ALA A 500 -3.40 -6.94 19.90
N LYS A 501 -2.41 -7.79 19.60
CA LYS A 501 -1.14 -7.80 20.30
C LYS A 501 0.01 -8.17 19.38
N GLN A 502 1.14 -7.52 19.56
CA GLN A 502 2.38 -7.83 18.86
C GLN A 502 3.52 -7.90 19.88
N THR A 503 4.34 -8.94 19.82
CA THR A 503 5.53 -9.05 20.68
C THR A 503 6.78 -8.96 19.82
N LEU A 504 7.64 -7.97 20.08
CA LEU A 504 8.86 -7.71 19.33
C LEU A 504 10.07 -8.33 20.04
N LEU A 505 10.85 -9.13 19.33
CA LEU A 505 12.07 -9.82 19.82
C LEU A 505 11.89 -10.62 21.13
N GLY A 506 10.64 -10.97 21.48
CA GLY A 506 10.31 -11.57 22.76
C GLY A 506 10.56 -10.66 23.98
N LYS A 507 10.69 -9.34 23.75
CA LYS A 507 11.00 -8.33 24.77
C LYS A 507 9.83 -7.38 25.03
N GLU A 508 9.36 -6.70 24.00
CA GLU A 508 8.29 -5.71 24.10
C GLU A 508 6.97 -6.29 23.65
N CYS A 509 5.94 -6.17 24.49
CA CYS A 509 4.58 -6.62 24.20
C CYS A 509 3.69 -5.40 23.98
N ILE A 510 3.32 -5.15 22.72
CA ILE A 510 2.50 -4.04 22.29
C ILE A 510 1.04 -4.52 22.19
N ASN A 511 0.15 -3.92 22.96
CA ASN A 511 -1.29 -4.15 22.93
C ASN A 511 -1.97 -3.01 22.17
N ASN A 512 -3.00 -3.34 21.40
CA ASN A 512 -3.78 -2.36 20.65
C ASN A 512 -5.26 -2.50 21.03
N SER A 513 -5.91 -1.36 21.27
CA SER A 513 -7.34 -1.28 21.55
C SER A 513 -8.05 -0.46 20.47
N TYR A 514 -9.32 -0.77 20.22
CA TYR A 514 -10.13 -0.13 19.19
C TYR A 514 -11.53 0.19 19.71
N ASN A 515 -12.15 1.24 19.17
CA ASN A 515 -13.57 1.52 19.39
C ASN A 515 -14.46 0.65 18.47
N ILE A 516 -15.79 0.84 18.57
CA ILE A 516 -16.79 0.09 17.79
C ILE A 516 -16.66 0.31 16.27
N ARG A 517 -16.06 1.44 15.84
CA ARG A 517 -15.79 1.76 14.42
C ARG A 517 -14.40 1.31 13.95
N SER A 518 -13.70 0.53 14.77
CA SER A 518 -12.33 0.07 14.53
C SER A 518 -11.27 1.17 14.48
N TRP A 519 -11.56 2.35 15.02
CA TRP A 519 -10.53 3.36 15.25
C TRP A 519 -9.70 2.99 16.44
N LYS A 520 -8.39 3.15 16.32
CA LYS A 520 -7.44 2.85 17.39
C LYS A 520 -7.65 3.82 18.56
N THR A 521 -7.77 3.29 19.77
CA THR A 521 -7.95 4.09 21.00
C THR A 521 -6.75 4.02 21.93
N GLU A 522 -5.93 2.97 21.82
CA GLU A 522 -4.77 2.77 22.67
C GLU A 522 -3.69 1.94 21.96
N ILE A 523 -2.43 2.29 22.20
CA ILE A 523 -1.24 1.46 21.98
C ILE A 523 -0.52 1.39 23.33
N SER A 524 -0.27 0.20 23.87
CA SER A 524 0.43 0.11 25.15
C SER A 524 1.43 -1.04 25.21
N SER A 525 2.66 -0.71 25.62
CA SER A 525 3.75 -1.61 25.94
C SER A 525 4.45 -1.16 27.22
N THR A 526 5.49 -1.89 27.65
CA THR A 526 6.27 -1.53 28.85
C THR A 526 6.97 -0.18 28.68
N ASN A 527 7.50 0.09 27.49
CA ASN A 527 8.34 1.27 27.23
C ASN A 527 7.65 2.36 26.41
N PHE A 528 6.43 2.13 25.92
CA PHE A 528 5.65 3.14 25.20
C PHE A 528 4.15 2.94 25.38
N THR A 529 3.44 4.02 25.72
CA THR A 529 1.97 4.04 25.73
C THR A 529 1.47 5.25 24.96
N GLN A 530 0.38 5.10 24.23
CA GLN A 530 -0.36 6.15 23.55
C GLN A 530 -1.86 5.92 23.73
N THR A 531 -2.59 6.99 24.06
CA THR A 531 -4.04 6.99 24.23
C THR A 531 -4.66 8.01 23.29
N LEU A 532 -5.72 7.64 22.58
CA LEU A 532 -6.41 8.48 21.60
C LEU A 532 -7.87 8.71 22.01
N ALA A 533 -8.36 9.93 21.80
CA ALA A 533 -9.75 10.33 22.00
C ALA A 533 -10.30 11.05 20.75
N TYR A 534 -11.53 10.70 20.36
CA TYR A 534 -12.21 11.21 19.16
C TYR A 534 -13.43 12.06 19.58
N ASN A 535 -14.56 11.40 19.80
CA ASN A 535 -15.83 12.01 20.22
C ASN A 535 -16.03 12.03 21.74
N LYS A 536 -15.31 11.19 22.48
CA LYS A 536 -15.43 11.05 23.94
C LYS A 536 -14.08 10.89 24.61
N ALA A 537 -14.06 11.19 25.92
CA ALA A 537 -12.86 11.01 26.74
C ALA A 537 -12.43 9.54 26.82
N ASN A 538 -11.12 9.34 26.84
CA ASN A 538 -10.48 8.05 27.06
C ASN A 538 -9.47 8.19 28.22
N GLY A 539 -9.89 7.81 29.42
CA GLY A 539 -9.14 8.12 30.64
C GLY A 539 -9.06 9.63 30.88
N PHE A 540 -7.86 10.17 31.09
CA PHE A 540 -7.60 11.60 31.24
C PHE A 540 -7.44 12.35 29.91
N VAL A 541 -7.45 11.63 28.78
CA VAL A 541 -7.41 12.25 27.45
C VAL A 541 -8.83 12.71 27.09
N ILE A 542 -9.07 14.01 27.20
CA ILE A 542 -10.39 14.63 27.01
C ILE A 542 -10.40 15.36 25.65
N PRO A 543 -11.35 15.07 24.74
CA PRO A 543 -11.45 15.76 23.47
C PRO A 543 -11.77 17.25 23.69
N GLY A 544 -11.05 18.13 23.00
CA GLY A 544 -11.38 19.57 22.98
C GLY A 544 -12.69 19.83 22.23
N THR A 545 -12.83 19.23 21.05
CA THR A 545 -14.05 19.24 20.24
C THR A 545 -14.33 17.82 19.78
N ALA A 546 -15.48 17.25 20.14
CA ALA A 546 -15.85 15.89 19.77
C ALA A 546 -15.81 15.70 18.25
N GLN A 547 -15.02 14.72 17.79
CA GLN A 547 -14.88 14.37 16.38
C GLN A 547 -15.59 13.05 16.08
N TYR A 548 -16.57 13.09 15.18
CA TYR A 548 -17.35 11.93 14.76
C TYR A 548 -16.94 11.38 13.41
N ASN A 549 -16.12 12.08 12.62
CA ASN A 549 -15.70 11.70 11.27
C ASN A 549 -14.35 10.96 11.19
N GLY A 550 -13.77 10.58 12.34
CA GLY A 550 -12.48 9.88 12.44
C GLY A 550 -11.26 10.76 12.72
N ASN A 551 -11.41 12.09 12.78
CA ASN A 551 -10.32 12.96 13.24
C ASN A 551 -10.02 12.72 14.73
N ILE A 552 -8.75 12.75 15.12
CA ILE A 552 -8.34 12.64 16.53
C ILE A 552 -8.54 14.01 17.19
N SER A 553 -9.32 14.08 18.26
CA SER A 553 -9.52 15.33 19.01
C SER A 553 -8.50 15.55 20.10
N ALA A 554 -7.99 14.48 20.71
CA ALA A 554 -6.92 14.56 21.69
C ALA A 554 -6.11 13.28 21.72
N MET A 555 -4.83 13.41 22.09
CA MET A 555 -3.95 12.27 22.29
C MET A 555 -3.06 12.46 23.51
N SER A 556 -2.64 11.37 24.13
CA SER A 556 -1.50 11.35 25.05
C SER A 556 -0.50 10.29 24.67
N TRP A 557 0.75 10.47 25.07
CA TRP A 557 1.78 9.46 24.98
C TRP A 557 2.79 9.55 26.13
N LYS A 558 3.40 8.41 26.44
CA LYS A 558 4.41 8.29 27.49
C LYS A 558 5.46 7.27 27.08
N THR A 559 6.71 7.56 27.39
CA THR A 559 7.87 6.71 27.08
C THR A 559 8.55 6.28 28.37
N GLY A 560 8.60 4.97 28.63
CA GLY A 560 9.13 4.41 29.87
C GLY A 560 8.53 5.07 31.11
N ASN A 561 9.40 5.57 32.01
CA ASN A 561 9.02 6.26 33.24
C ASN A 561 8.98 7.79 33.09
N ASN A 562 9.02 8.32 31.87
CA ASN A 562 8.98 9.77 31.65
C ASN A 562 7.58 10.34 31.94
N ILE A 563 7.51 11.67 31.97
CA ILE A 563 6.24 12.41 32.11
C ILE A 563 5.33 12.08 30.91
N GLU A 564 4.03 11.93 31.18
CA GLU A 564 3.02 11.79 30.15
C GLU A 564 2.81 13.14 29.45
N LYS A 565 2.79 13.12 28.13
CA LYS A 565 2.61 14.28 27.26
C LYS A 565 1.31 14.13 26.50
N GLY A 566 0.69 15.22 26.09
CA GLY A 566 -0.54 15.16 25.33
C GLY A 566 -0.79 16.40 24.47
N TYR A 567 -1.73 16.23 23.56
CA TYR A 567 -2.23 17.28 22.68
C TYR A 567 -3.76 17.27 22.65
N LYS A 568 -4.34 18.46 22.51
CA LYS A 568 -5.72 18.67 22.03
C LYS A 568 -5.68 19.32 20.64
N PHE A 569 -6.49 18.81 19.72
CA PHE A 569 -6.48 19.23 18.33
C PHE A 569 -7.76 19.95 17.94
N SER A 570 -7.61 21.00 17.13
CA SER A 570 -8.70 21.72 16.47
C SER A 570 -8.56 21.65 14.96
N TYR A 571 -9.69 21.63 14.25
CA TYR A 571 -9.73 21.54 12.79
C TYR A 571 -10.70 22.58 12.24
N ASN A 572 -10.43 23.07 11.03
CA ASN A 572 -11.38 23.89 10.29
C ASN A 572 -12.45 23.02 9.59
N ARG A 573 -13.42 23.66 8.92
CA ARG A 573 -14.51 22.97 8.20
C ARG A 573 -14.08 22.16 6.96
N GLN A 574 -12.82 22.30 6.54
CA GLN A 574 -12.20 21.49 5.48
C GLN A 574 -11.37 20.33 6.04
N ASP A 575 -11.50 20.02 7.35
CA ASP A 575 -10.76 18.99 8.08
C ASP A 575 -9.23 19.23 8.12
N MET A 576 -8.78 20.49 8.01
CA MET A 576 -7.36 20.86 8.17
C MET A 576 -7.07 21.24 9.62
N LEU A 577 -5.96 20.75 10.16
CA LEU A 577 -5.50 20.99 11.54
C LEU A 577 -5.20 22.48 11.75
N THR A 578 -5.87 23.16 12.67
CA THR A 578 -5.59 24.58 12.96
C THR A 578 -4.74 24.75 14.20
N ASP A 579 -4.94 23.90 15.22
CA ASP A 579 -4.27 24.06 16.51
C ASP A 579 -3.97 22.69 17.12
N ALA A 580 -2.82 22.61 17.78
CA ALA A 580 -2.40 21.50 18.62
C ALA A 580 -1.90 22.06 19.96
N ASP A 581 -2.76 22.02 20.97
CA ASP A 581 -2.50 22.54 22.31
C ASP A 581 -1.83 21.47 23.17
N TYR A 582 -0.60 21.72 23.63
CA TYR A 582 0.25 20.77 24.34
C TYR A 582 0.05 20.82 25.85
N GLU A 583 0.04 19.65 26.49
CA GLU A 583 -0.14 19.47 27.94
C GLU A 583 0.76 18.33 28.47
N GLU A 584 1.13 18.36 29.76
CA GLU A 584 1.88 17.30 30.43
C GLU A 584 1.26 16.87 31.78
N GLY A 585 1.79 15.77 32.32
CA GLY A 585 1.45 15.27 33.65
C GLY A 585 0.38 14.18 33.63
N GLU A 586 0.17 13.53 34.78
CA GLU A 586 -0.79 12.42 34.93
C GLU A 586 -2.22 12.80 34.51
N PHE A 587 -2.59 14.07 34.69
CA PHE A 587 -3.91 14.61 34.35
C PHE A 587 -3.91 15.51 33.12
N LEU A 588 -2.78 15.66 32.41
CA LEU A 588 -2.62 16.57 31.27
C LEU A 588 -3.04 18.00 31.61
N SER A 589 -2.43 18.56 32.66
CA SER A 589 -2.75 19.90 33.18
C SER A 589 -1.52 20.72 33.53
N ASP A 590 -0.33 20.15 33.40
CA ASP A 590 0.94 20.78 33.72
C ASP A 590 1.63 21.23 32.43
N ASN A 591 2.58 22.18 32.53
CA ASN A 591 3.45 22.59 31.43
C ASN A 591 2.72 22.90 30.11
N ILE A 592 1.51 23.46 30.24
CA ILE A 592 0.62 23.81 29.13
C ILE A 592 1.35 24.80 28.22
N GLY A 593 1.29 24.57 26.91
CA GLY A 593 1.83 25.49 25.92
C GLY A 593 3.30 25.30 25.55
N HIS A 594 3.99 24.32 26.14
CA HIS A 594 5.42 24.12 25.88
C HIS A 594 5.75 23.76 24.43
N TYR A 595 4.86 23.06 23.73
CA TYR A 595 5.05 22.57 22.36
C TYR A 595 3.83 22.81 21.46
N ASP A 596 3.11 23.91 21.70
CA ASP A 596 1.95 24.29 20.87
C ASP A 596 2.34 24.50 19.42
N GLU A 597 1.42 24.16 18.52
CA GLU A 597 1.51 24.44 17.09
C GLU A 597 0.18 24.98 16.57
N SER A 598 0.19 26.16 15.94
CA SER A 598 -1.00 26.77 15.32
C SER A 598 -0.73 27.11 13.86
N LEU A 599 -1.68 26.77 12.98
CA LEU A 599 -1.60 26.91 11.53
C LEU A 599 -2.80 27.67 10.96
N SER A 600 -2.56 28.44 9.91
CA SER A 600 -3.62 29.01 9.07
C SER A 600 -3.38 28.71 7.59
N TYR A 601 -4.44 28.74 6.79
CA TYR A 601 -4.41 28.29 5.40
C TYR A 601 -5.21 29.20 4.48
N ASP A 602 -4.87 29.18 3.20
CA ASP A 602 -5.80 29.58 2.14
C ASP A 602 -6.79 28.45 1.79
N LYS A 603 -7.67 28.68 0.82
CA LYS A 603 -8.73 27.72 0.43
C LYS A 603 -8.21 26.45 -0.24
N MET A 604 -7.01 26.49 -0.81
CA MET A 604 -6.32 25.34 -1.39
C MET A 604 -5.42 24.62 -0.37
N GLY A 605 -5.34 25.11 0.88
CA GLY A 605 -4.54 24.51 1.93
C GLY A 605 -3.08 24.94 1.93
N ASN A 606 -2.67 25.97 1.17
CA ASN A 606 -1.32 26.52 1.33
C ASN A 606 -1.22 27.19 2.72
N ILE A 607 -0.19 26.84 3.51
CA ILE A 607 0.01 27.37 4.88
C ILE A 607 0.30 28.87 4.80
N LEU A 608 -0.48 29.72 5.46
CA LEU A 608 -0.27 31.18 5.50
C LEU A 608 0.55 31.61 6.73
N SER A 609 0.37 30.92 7.86
CA SER A 609 1.14 31.15 9.09
C SER A 609 1.38 29.84 9.84
N LEU A 610 2.53 29.77 10.52
CA LEU A 610 2.88 28.69 11.44
C LEU A 610 3.47 29.32 12.71
N ILE A 611 2.83 29.08 13.86
CA ILE A 611 3.31 29.50 15.17
C ILE A 611 3.68 28.24 15.94
N ARG A 612 4.91 28.17 16.45
CA ARG A 612 5.41 27.01 17.18
C ARG A 612 6.07 27.40 18.49
N TYR A 613 5.68 26.75 19.57
CA TYR A 613 6.33 26.85 20.88
C TYR A 613 7.27 25.67 21.09
N GLY A 614 8.32 25.86 21.88
CA GLY A 614 9.31 24.82 22.14
C GLY A 614 10.33 25.22 23.19
N LEU A 615 11.29 24.32 23.42
CA LEU A 615 12.49 24.59 24.21
C LEU A 615 13.32 25.69 23.52
N ARG A 616 13.66 26.76 24.24
CA ARG A 616 14.52 27.86 23.75
C ARG A 616 15.98 27.70 24.18
N ASP A 617 16.21 27.71 25.48
CA ASP A 617 17.52 27.67 26.15
C ASP A 617 17.35 27.30 27.63
N ASP A 618 18.34 26.62 28.23
CA ASP A 618 18.39 26.32 29.67
C ASP A 618 17.07 25.79 30.29
N ASN A 619 16.40 24.85 29.62
CA ASN A 619 15.09 24.29 30.01
C ASN A 619 13.94 25.32 30.09
N LYS A 620 14.06 26.47 29.43
CA LYS A 620 12.98 27.45 29.29
C LYS A 620 12.21 27.22 28.00
N TYR A 621 10.89 27.26 28.11
CA TYR A 621 9.96 27.08 27.01
C TYR A 621 9.38 28.42 26.56
N GLY A 622 9.10 28.53 25.27
CA GLY A 622 8.49 29.71 24.70
C GLY A 622 8.36 29.61 23.18
N LEU A 623 7.94 30.71 22.56
CA LEU A 623 7.80 30.80 21.10
C LEU A 623 9.16 30.60 20.41
N ILE A 624 9.24 29.70 19.43
CA ILE A 624 10.45 29.39 18.67
C ILE A 624 10.33 29.74 17.19
N ASP A 625 9.13 29.64 16.61
CA ASP A 625 8.84 30.02 15.22
C ASP A 625 7.56 30.86 15.21
N ASN A 626 7.57 31.99 14.49
CA ASN A 626 6.36 32.74 14.15
C ASN A 626 6.43 33.16 12.68
N LEU A 627 6.08 32.19 11.83
CA LEU A 627 6.33 32.20 10.40
C LEU A 627 5.15 32.80 9.65
N SER A 628 5.46 33.60 8.64
CA SER A 628 4.50 34.07 7.64
C SER A 628 4.96 33.72 6.24
N TYR A 629 4.06 33.15 5.44
CA TYR A 629 4.38 32.55 4.15
C TYR A 629 3.89 33.44 3.01
N GLY A 630 4.74 33.65 2.00
CA GLY A 630 4.37 34.29 0.75
C GLY A 630 4.30 33.29 -0.41
N TYR A 631 3.33 33.42 -1.31
CA TYR A 631 3.16 32.52 -2.45
C TYR A 631 3.03 33.25 -3.79
N ASN A 632 3.31 32.52 -4.86
CA ASN A 632 2.92 32.81 -6.24
C ASN A 632 2.17 31.58 -6.77
N GLY A 633 0.84 31.63 -6.85
CA GLY A 633 0.05 30.41 -6.99
C GLY A 633 0.16 29.56 -5.72
N SER A 634 0.56 28.29 -5.85
CA SER A 634 0.93 27.41 -4.72
C SER A 634 2.44 27.33 -4.46
N GLN A 635 3.25 28.07 -5.21
CA GLN A 635 4.72 28.08 -5.05
C GLN A 635 5.13 29.08 -3.98
N LEU A 636 5.78 28.60 -2.92
CA LEU A 636 6.35 29.42 -1.86
C LEU A 636 7.38 30.40 -2.44
N THR A 637 7.30 31.69 -2.13
CA THR A 637 8.22 32.72 -2.60
C THR A 637 9.15 33.24 -1.50
N LYS A 638 8.65 33.31 -0.26
CA LYS A 638 9.40 33.73 0.94
C LYS A 638 8.76 33.21 2.23
N VAL A 639 9.54 33.12 3.30
CA VAL A 639 9.05 32.85 4.66
C VAL A 639 9.77 33.78 5.62
N ASP A 640 9.01 34.68 6.25
CA ASP A 640 9.54 35.58 7.28
C ASP A 640 9.31 34.97 8.67
N ASP A 641 10.34 34.98 9.53
CA ASP A 641 10.20 34.69 10.95
C ASP A 641 10.37 35.99 11.78
N THR A 642 9.44 36.22 12.70
CA THR A 642 9.48 37.37 13.61
C THR A 642 10.13 37.06 14.95
N VAL A 643 10.50 35.80 15.17
CA VAL A 643 11.07 35.29 16.42
C VAL A 643 12.51 34.87 16.18
N SER A 644 13.35 35.00 17.20
CA SER A 644 14.68 34.40 17.19
C SER A 644 14.59 32.93 17.61
N GLY A 645 15.19 32.07 16.81
CA GLY A 645 15.20 30.63 17.03
C GLY A 645 15.87 30.19 18.34
N PRO A 646 15.71 28.91 18.73
CA PRO A 646 16.37 28.30 19.87
C PRO A 646 17.91 28.31 19.75
N TYR A 647 18.59 28.43 20.89
CA TYR A 647 20.05 28.64 20.92
C TYR A 647 20.87 27.37 21.18
N TYR A 648 20.24 26.20 21.20
CA TYR A 648 20.95 24.93 21.45
C TYR A 648 21.28 24.17 20.17
N ALA A 649 22.38 23.42 20.20
CA ALA A 649 22.83 22.63 19.07
C ALA A 649 21.85 21.50 18.74
N GLY A 650 21.45 21.38 17.47
CA GLY A 650 20.58 20.32 17.00
C GLY A 650 19.08 20.60 17.11
N ALA A 651 18.67 21.82 17.50
CA ALA A 651 17.28 22.25 17.55
C ALA A 651 16.59 22.21 16.17
N PHE A 652 15.41 21.57 16.08
CA PHE A 652 14.61 21.48 14.85
C PHE A 652 13.66 22.68 14.75
N HIS A 653 14.02 23.69 13.97
CA HIS A 653 13.23 24.92 13.78
C HIS A 653 13.52 25.55 12.40
N PHE A 654 12.72 26.55 12.00
CA PHE A 654 13.01 27.31 10.79
C PHE A 654 14.03 28.41 11.09
N VAL A 655 15.00 28.62 10.18
CA VAL A 655 15.99 29.69 10.32
C VAL A 655 15.79 30.70 9.20
N ASP A 656 15.35 31.90 9.56
CA ASP A 656 15.23 33.06 8.67
C ASP A 656 16.63 33.64 8.37
N GLY A 657 17.31 32.99 7.42
CA GLY A 657 18.69 33.27 7.04
C GLY A 657 18.84 34.43 6.05
N THR A 658 17.75 34.83 5.39
CA THR A 658 17.71 35.96 4.45
C THR A 658 16.36 36.67 4.50
N LYS A 659 16.32 37.96 4.18
CA LYS A 659 15.08 38.75 4.14
C LYS A 659 14.93 39.41 2.78
N GLU A 660 14.54 38.62 1.79
CA GLU A 660 14.44 39.06 0.40
C GLU A 660 13.02 38.92 -0.15
N ALA A 661 12.70 39.63 -1.23
CA ALA A 661 11.38 39.49 -1.87
C ALA A 661 11.16 38.11 -2.51
N THR A 662 12.25 37.39 -2.83
CA THR A 662 12.21 36.05 -3.40
C THR A 662 13.38 35.23 -2.86
N GLU A 663 13.03 34.26 -2.04
CA GLU A 663 13.95 33.37 -1.31
C GLU A 663 13.92 31.95 -1.86
N TYR A 664 12.78 31.60 -2.46
CA TYR A 664 12.51 30.34 -3.12
C TYR A 664 12.21 30.56 -4.60
N SER A 665 12.65 29.65 -5.46
CA SER A 665 12.36 29.67 -6.90
C SER A 665 12.19 28.27 -7.44
N TYR A 666 11.60 28.12 -8.64
CA TYR A 666 11.19 26.83 -9.19
C TYR A 666 11.63 26.65 -10.65
N ASP A 667 11.78 25.40 -11.07
CA ASP A 667 12.04 25.04 -12.47
C ASP A 667 10.76 24.99 -13.31
N ALA A 668 10.87 24.53 -14.57
CA ALA A 668 9.72 24.48 -15.48
C ALA A 668 8.72 23.36 -15.17
N ASN A 669 9.06 22.40 -14.31
CA ASN A 669 8.17 21.35 -13.85
C ASN A 669 7.60 21.63 -12.45
N GLY A 670 7.89 22.80 -11.86
CA GLY A 670 7.43 23.18 -10.53
C GLY A 670 8.27 22.61 -9.39
N ASN A 671 9.51 22.18 -9.64
CA ASN A 671 10.40 21.74 -8.55
C ASN A 671 11.20 22.90 -7.99
N MET A 672 11.38 22.96 -6.67
CA MET A 672 12.08 24.07 -6.04
C MET A 672 13.59 24.04 -6.32
N VAL A 673 14.13 25.05 -7.00
CA VAL A 673 15.55 25.12 -7.36
C VAL A 673 16.40 25.96 -6.42
N MET A 674 15.83 26.66 -5.45
CA MET A 674 16.57 27.54 -4.54
C MET A 674 15.88 27.65 -3.18
N ASP A 675 16.68 27.74 -2.12
CA ASP A 675 16.25 28.05 -0.76
C ASP A 675 17.35 28.87 -0.09
N LYS A 676 17.19 30.20 -0.12
CA LYS A 676 18.20 31.11 0.43
C LYS A 676 18.30 31.03 1.95
N ASN A 677 17.21 30.69 2.63
CA ASN A 677 17.19 30.54 4.09
C ASN A 677 18.12 29.42 4.55
N LYS A 678 18.18 28.31 3.80
CA LYS A 678 19.17 27.22 4.04
C LYS A 678 20.52 27.43 3.34
N GLY A 679 20.73 28.58 2.69
CA GLY A 679 21.93 28.88 1.91
C GLY A 679 22.09 28.05 0.63
N ILE A 680 21.01 27.42 0.16
CA ILE A 680 20.97 26.60 -1.06
C ILE A 680 20.85 27.53 -2.27
N SER A 681 21.89 27.51 -3.10
CA SER A 681 22.01 28.37 -4.28
C SER A 681 21.40 27.77 -5.54
N SER A 682 21.40 26.44 -5.66
CA SER A 682 20.74 25.73 -6.74
C SER A 682 20.45 24.28 -6.39
N ILE A 683 19.33 23.77 -6.92
CA ILE A 683 18.98 22.36 -6.96
C ILE A 683 18.75 21.98 -8.41
N SER A 684 19.37 20.88 -8.86
CA SER A 684 19.05 20.27 -10.15
C SER A 684 18.32 18.96 -9.93
N TYR A 685 17.33 18.69 -10.79
CA TYR A 685 16.46 17.54 -10.70
C TYR A 685 16.73 16.54 -11.81
N ASP A 686 16.40 15.27 -11.54
CA ASP A 686 16.41 14.22 -12.54
C ASP A 686 15.08 14.15 -13.32
N ILE A 687 14.92 13.11 -14.15
CA ILE A 687 13.73 12.93 -14.99
C ILE A 687 12.46 12.58 -14.21
N ASN A 688 12.61 12.14 -12.96
CA ASN A 688 11.51 11.83 -12.04
C ASN A 688 11.19 13.01 -11.11
N ASN A 689 11.79 14.19 -11.36
CA ASN A 689 11.69 15.36 -10.50
C ASN A 689 12.26 15.11 -9.09
N LEU A 690 13.27 14.24 -8.94
CA LEU A 690 14.00 14.01 -7.69
C LEU A 690 15.30 14.83 -7.62
N PRO A 691 15.71 15.38 -6.45
CA PRO A 691 16.89 16.23 -6.33
C PRO A 691 18.19 15.48 -6.65
N GLN A 692 18.79 15.71 -7.81
CA GLN A 692 20.06 15.08 -8.20
C GLN A 692 21.28 15.77 -7.59
N LYS A 693 21.23 17.09 -7.41
CA LYS A 693 22.36 17.85 -6.85
C LYS A 693 21.88 19.11 -6.16
N ILE A 694 22.36 19.33 -4.94
CA ILE A 694 22.10 20.52 -4.13
C ILE A 694 23.43 21.23 -3.91
N LEU A 695 23.49 22.51 -4.27
CA LEU A 695 24.66 23.38 -4.09
C LEU A 695 24.36 24.46 -3.07
N TYR A 696 25.33 24.74 -2.21
CA TYR A 696 25.27 25.80 -1.21
C TYR A 696 26.23 26.94 -1.57
N ASN A 697 25.99 28.14 -1.06
CA ASN A 697 26.82 29.32 -1.32
C ASN A 697 28.26 29.22 -0.76
N ASP A 698 28.48 28.36 0.23
CA ASP A 698 29.74 28.20 0.98
C ASP A 698 30.58 26.99 0.52
N GLY A 699 30.24 26.42 -0.64
CA GLY A 699 30.96 25.28 -1.23
C GLY A 699 30.50 23.91 -0.74
N ARG A 700 29.58 23.82 0.23
CA ARG A 700 28.92 22.55 0.57
C ARG A 700 28.10 22.06 -0.62
N LYS A 701 27.92 20.74 -0.69
CA LYS A 701 27.17 20.07 -1.76
C LYS A 701 26.56 18.76 -1.29
N ALA A 702 25.40 18.39 -1.82
CA ALA A 702 24.89 17.02 -1.83
C ALA A 702 24.69 16.56 -3.29
N SER A 703 25.05 15.31 -3.61
CA SER A 703 24.85 14.72 -4.94
C SER A 703 24.19 13.37 -4.77
N TYR A 704 23.04 13.17 -5.40
CA TYR A 704 22.24 11.97 -5.31
C TYR A 704 22.31 11.20 -6.64
N VAL A 705 22.27 9.88 -6.54
CA VAL A 705 22.12 9.00 -7.70
C VAL A 705 20.81 8.26 -7.54
N TYR A 706 19.94 8.42 -8.53
CA TYR A 706 18.71 7.65 -8.66
C TYR A 706 18.74 6.82 -9.94
N ASP A 707 17.91 5.79 -9.97
CA ASP A 707 17.55 5.13 -11.21
C ASP A 707 16.32 5.76 -11.87
N ALA A 708 16.02 5.31 -13.09
CA ALA A 708 14.89 5.80 -13.86
C ALA A 708 13.52 5.50 -13.25
N GLU A 709 13.45 4.66 -12.21
CA GLU A 709 12.23 4.37 -11.45
C GLU A 709 12.13 5.18 -10.16
N GLY A 710 13.15 5.98 -9.85
CA GLY A 710 13.19 6.85 -8.68
C GLY A 710 13.79 6.19 -7.44
N ASN A 711 14.37 4.99 -7.54
CA ASN A 711 15.05 4.39 -6.39
C ASN A 711 16.37 5.13 -6.14
N LYS A 712 16.61 5.47 -4.87
CA LYS A 712 17.85 6.12 -4.43
C LYS A 712 18.96 5.08 -4.28
N HIS A 713 20.09 5.33 -4.91
CA HIS A 713 21.26 4.43 -4.91
C HIS A 713 22.44 4.98 -4.10
N SER A 714 22.63 6.30 -4.09
CA SER A 714 23.65 6.92 -3.24
C SER A 714 23.41 8.40 -3.00
N VAL A 715 24.03 8.90 -1.93
CA VAL A 715 24.23 10.33 -1.69
C VAL A 715 25.68 10.59 -1.30
N GLN A 716 26.27 11.63 -1.89
CA GLN A 716 27.60 12.13 -1.56
C GLN A 716 27.51 13.58 -1.09
N TYR A 717 27.88 13.81 0.16
CA TYR A 717 28.03 15.12 0.77
C TYR A 717 29.47 15.60 0.64
N THR A 718 29.63 16.85 0.21
CA THR A 718 30.87 17.62 0.35
C THR A 718 30.68 18.61 1.49
N LEU A 719 31.61 18.57 2.44
CA LEU A 719 31.58 19.31 3.69
C LEU A 719 32.70 20.34 3.69
N THR A 720 32.40 21.56 4.12
CA THR A 720 33.37 22.65 4.27
C THR A 720 33.60 22.91 5.76
N ALA A 721 34.86 23.13 6.15
CA ALA A 721 35.18 23.53 7.52
C ALA A 721 34.45 24.83 7.89
N MET A 722 33.68 24.83 8.98
CA MET A 722 32.97 26.04 9.40
C MET A 722 33.97 27.02 10.03
N THR A 723 34.06 28.24 9.50
CA THR A 723 34.79 29.35 10.13
C THR A 723 33.83 30.19 10.96
N ASN A 724 34.29 30.71 12.11
CA ASN A 724 33.51 31.55 13.05
C ASN A 724 33.00 32.90 12.46
N THR A 725 33.07 33.13 11.15
CA THR A 725 32.88 34.44 10.50
C THR A 725 31.83 34.47 9.39
N LEU A 726 31.03 33.43 9.22
CA LEU A 726 29.87 33.40 8.31
C LEU A 726 28.60 33.17 9.13
N PRO A 727 27.45 33.77 8.73
CA PRO A 727 26.32 33.98 9.62
C PRO A 727 25.92 32.67 10.30
N GLN A 728 25.79 32.72 11.62
CA GLN A 728 25.31 31.63 12.46
C GLN A 728 23.92 31.20 12.00
N MET A 729 23.88 30.30 11.02
CA MET A 729 22.85 29.29 11.02
C MET A 729 23.16 28.43 12.25
N PRO A 730 22.23 28.20 13.20
CA PRO A 730 22.32 27.02 14.04
C PRO A 730 22.16 25.82 13.08
N VAL A 731 23.25 25.44 12.41
CA VAL A 731 23.25 24.28 11.53
C VAL A 731 22.96 23.10 12.45
N MET A 732 21.84 22.42 12.20
CA MET A 732 21.53 21.14 12.80
C MET A 732 22.63 20.15 12.41
N GLN A 733 23.66 20.07 13.24
CA GLN A 733 24.72 19.11 13.07
C GLN A 733 24.35 17.88 13.89
N SER A 734 24.21 16.75 13.21
CA SER A 734 24.49 15.47 13.87
C SER A 734 25.92 15.50 14.40
N ALA A 735 26.22 14.76 15.46
CA ALA A 735 27.58 14.63 15.99
C ALA A 735 28.58 14.20 14.88
N ASP A 736 28.11 13.41 13.91
CA ASP A 736 28.82 13.03 12.70
C ASP A 736 29.12 14.22 11.77
N ALA A 737 28.14 15.09 11.51
CA ALA A 737 28.32 16.30 10.71
C ALA A 737 29.24 17.30 11.43
N ALA A 738 29.14 17.43 12.75
CA ALA A 738 30.01 18.30 13.54
C ALA A 738 31.47 17.85 13.50
N SER A 739 31.69 16.54 13.66
CA SER A 739 33.03 15.94 13.56
C SER A 739 33.61 16.06 12.15
N ALA A 740 32.78 15.88 11.12
CA ALA A 740 33.19 15.95 9.73
C ALA A 740 33.35 17.40 9.21
N ASN A 741 32.69 18.39 9.82
CA ASN A 741 32.83 19.82 9.51
C ASN A 741 33.98 20.50 10.28
N ALA A 742 34.75 19.77 11.09
CA ALA A 742 35.98 20.29 11.70
C ALA A 742 37.12 20.46 10.67
N VAL A 743 37.01 19.82 9.51
CA VAL A 743 37.95 19.89 8.36
C VAL A 743 37.12 19.78 7.07
N ASN A 744 37.63 20.21 5.91
CA ASN A 744 36.97 19.87 4.64
C ASN A 744 36.92 18.34 4.46
N GLY A 745 35.77 17.80 4.03
CA GLY A 745 35.55 16.36 3.99
C GLY A 745 34.49 15.91 2.99
N GLN A 746 34.33 14.59 2.88
CA GLN A 746 33.28 13.95 2.11
C GLN A 746 32.64 12.81 2.90
N LYS A 747 31.31 12.70 2.83
CA LYS A 747 30.56 11.55 3.37
C LYS A 747 29.75 10.93 2.24
N VAL A 748 29.88 9.62 2.05
CA VAL A 748 29.14 8.88 1.02
C VAL A 748 28.30 7.82 1.71
N ILE A 749 27.05 7.72 1.27
CA ILE A 749 26.12 6.69 1.69
C ILE A 749 25.64 5.98 0.44
N ASN A 750 25.71 4.65 0.45
CA ASN A 750 25.20 3.84 -0.65
C ASN A 750 24.03 3.01 -0.16
N TYR A 751 23.03 2.87 -1.01
CA TYR A 751 21.80 2.15 -0.75
C TYR A 751 21.71 1.02 -1.77
N CYS A 752 21.47 -0.19 -1.30
CA CYS A 752 21.10 -1.36 -2.09
C CYS A 752 19.81 -1.89 -1.47
N GLY A 753 18.70 -1.23 -1.79
CA GLY A 753 17.42 -1.48 -1.16
C GLY A 753 17.47 -1.28 0.37
N ASN A 754 17.19 -2.34 1.13
CA ASN A 754 17.18 -2.31 2.59
C ASN A 754 18.58 -2.32 3.23
N ILE A 755 19.64 -2.51 2.42
CA ILE A 755 21.04 -2.52 2.88
C ILE A 755 21.67 -1.16 2.61
N ILE A 756 22.17 -0.53 3.68
CA ILE A 756 22.68 0.83 3.68
C ILE A 756 24.13 0.81 4.18
N TYR A 757 25.02 1.37 3.38
CA TYR A 757 26.43 1.55 3.71
C TYR A 757 26.67 3.00 4.11
N ASP A 758 26.81 3.27 5.40
CA ASP A 758 27.21 4.58 5.93
C ASP A 758 28.69 4.53 6.35
N GLY A 759 29.58 4.88 5.43
CA GLY A 759 31.03 4.70 5.60
C GLY A 759 31.43 3.22 5.75
N ASP A 760 31.96 2.88 6.92
CA ASP A 760 32.40 1.54 7.30
C ASP A 760 31.31 0.73 8.04
N GLU A 761 30.18 1.36 8.36
CA GLU A 761 29.05 0.68 8.98
C GLU A 761 28.10 0.14 7.92
N THR A 762 27.43 -0.98 8.22
CA THR A 762 26.37 -1.55 7.37
C THR A 762 25.11 -1.68 8.18
N ILE A 763 24.05 -1.01 7.74
CA ILE A 763 22.72 -1.08 8.33
C ILE A 763 21.86 -1.93 7.39
N VAL A 764 21.13 -2.89 7.95
CA VAL A 764 20.21 -3.76 7.21
C VAL A 764 18.84 -3.60 7.83
N LEU A 765 17.94 -2.89 7.14
CA LEU A 765 16.57 -2.69 7.60
C LEU A 765 15.80 -4.01 7.53
N ASN A 766 14.96 -4.23 8.53
CA ASN A 766 14.06 -5.39 8.64
C ASN A 766 12.67 -4.94 9.12
N ASP A 767 11.71 -5.85 9.10
CA ASP A 767 10.27 -5.59 9.36
C ASP A 767 9.95 -4.86 10.67
N VAL A 768 10.83 -4.89 11.68
CA VAL A 768 10.59 -4.27 13.00
C VAL A 768 11.62 -3.21 13.38
N GLY A 769 12.66 -3.02 12.57
CA GLY A 769 13.85 -2.29 12.97
C GLY A 769 15.01 -2.45 12.00
N TYR A 770 16.20 -2.72 12.54
CA TYR A 770 17.41 -2.92 11.75
C TYR A 770 18.44 -3.80 12.47
N ALA A 771 19.28 -4.46 11.67
CA ALA A 771 20.54 -5.03 12.12
C ALA A 771 21.68 -4.08 11.73
N LYS A 772 22.70 -3.96 12.57
CA LYS A 772 23.86 -3.10 12.32
C LYS A 772 25.15 -3.90 12.44
N TYR A 773 26.02 -3.77 11.43
CA TYR A 773 27.44 -4.06 11.56
C TYR A 773 28.17 -2.76 11.86
N ASP A 774 28.79 -2.69 13.04
CA ASP A 774 29.64 -1.55 13.40
C ASP A 774 30.96 -1.54 12.61
N LYS A 775 31.78 -0.51 12.80
CA LYS A 775 33.09 -0.36 12.14
C LYS A 775 34.08 -1.50 12.45
N SER A 776 33.88 -2.22 13.55
CA SER A 776 34.67 -3.39 13.94
C SER A 776 34.10 -4.70 13.39
N GLY A 777 32.95 -4.64 12.70
CA GLY A 777 32.24 -5.78 12.14
C GLY A 777 31.36 -6.54 13.13
N ASN A 778 31.11 -6.00 14.32
CA ASN A 778 30.21 -6.60 15.30
C ASN A 778 28.76 -6.40 14.89
N LEU A 779 27.94 -7.44 15.08
CA LEU A 779 26.52 -7.44 14.74
C LEU A 779 25.66 -7.10 15.96
N SER A 780 24.80 -6.09 15.84
CA SER A 780 23.75 -5.75 16.82
C SER A 780 22.38 -5.66 16.15
N PHE A 781 21.32 -5.77 16.96
CA PHE A 781 19.92 -5.69 16.51
C PHE A 781 19.16 -4.63 17.30
N HIS A 782 18.31 -3.90 16.58
CA HIS A 782 17.55 -2.78 17.09
C HIS A 782 16.12 -2.84 16.55
N TYR A 783 15.15 -2.36 17.31
CA TYR A 783 13.74 -2.34 16.91
C TYR A 783 13.03 -1.09 17.37
N TYR A 784 11.94 -0.76 16.68
CA TYR A 784 11.18 0.46 16.90
C TYR A 784 9.89 0.20 17.68
N LEU A 785 9.58 1.11 18.61
CA LEU A 785 8.22 1.28 19.11
C LEU A 785 7.61 2.46 18.37
N LYS A 786 6.46 2.20 17.74
CA LYS A 786 5.78 3.14 16.85
C LYS A 786 4.46 3.62 17.44
N ASP A 787 4.06 4.83 17.07
CA ASP A 787 2.71 5.33 17.36
C ASP A 787 1.69 4.92 16.29
N HIS A 788 0.48 5.48 16.36
CA HIS A 788 -0.60 5.19 15.41
C HIS A 788 -0.29 5.62 13.96
N LEU A 789 0.52 6.66 13.73
CA LEU A 789 0.93 7.11 12.40
C LEU A 789 2.05 6.23 11.81
N GLY A 790 2.73 5.48 12.67
CA GLY A 790 3.91 4.69 12.32
C GLY A 790 5.22 5.43 12.57
N ASP A 791 5.20 6.52 13.36
CA ASP A 791 6.39 7.29 13.71
C ASP A 791 7.26 6.50 14.67
N ASN A 792 8.57 6.51 14.45
CA ASN A 792 9.52 5.82 15.33
C ASN A 792 9.72 6.60 16.65
N ARG A 793 8.83 6.40 17.64
CA ARG A 793 8.87 7.10 18.94
C ARG A 793 10.02 6.64 19.83
N VAL A 794 10.33 5.35 19.82
CA VAL A 794 11.41 4.78 20.66
C VAL A 794 12.25 3.81 19.83
N VAL A 795 13.57 3.91 19.94
CA VAL A 795 14.51 2.91 19.43
C VAL A 795 15.01 2.08 20.60
N MET A 796 14.89 0.77 20.46
CA MET A 796 15.23 -0.22 21.47
C MET A 796 16.38 -1.10 20.99
N ASN A 797 17.32 -1.43 21.87
CA ASN A 797 18.33 -2.46 21.57
C ASN A 797 17.80 -3.88 21.82
N GLU A 798 18.54 -4.90 21.38
CA GLU A 798 18.17 -6.31 21.53
C GLU A 798 17.95 -6.79 22.99
N SER A 799 18.49 -6.05 23.97
CA SER A 799 18.29 -6.35 25.39
C SER A 799 16.98 -5.80 25.95
N GLY A 800 16.30 -4.92 25.20
CA GLY A 800 15.08 -4.22 25.64
C GLY A 800 15.35 -2.91 26.38
N ALA A 801 16.50 -2.27 26.14
CA ALA A 801 16.79 -0.94 26.67
C ALA A 801 16.57 0.14 25.61
N ILE A 802 16.12 1.32 26.05
CA ILE A 802 15.90 2.51 25.23
C ILE A 802 17.26 3.09 24.80
N GLU A 803 17.45 3.30 23.50
CA GLU A 803 18.61 3.97 22.92
C GLU A 803 18.30 5.39 22.44
N GLN A 804 17.07 5.63 21.99
CA GLN A 804 16.63 6.93 21.48
C GLN A 804 15.13 7.14 21.71
N ILE A 805 14.77 8.38 21.99
CA ILE A 805 13.38 8.86 22.09
C ILE A 805 13.19 9.97 21.07
N ASN A 806 12.15 9.88 20.25
CA ASN A 806 11.75 10.93 19.32
C ASN A 806 10.33 11.39 19.65
N ASP A 807 10.18 12.66 19.96
CA ASP A 807 8.90 13.34 20.13
C ASP A 807 8.70 14.30 18.95
N TYR A 808 7.48 14.39 18.42
CA TYR A 808 7.18 15.10 17.18
C TYR A 808 6.08 16.13 17.38
N TYR A 809 6.26 17.32 16.81
CA TYR A 809 5.14 18.20 16.48
C TYR A 809 4.21 17.52 15.47
N PRO A 810 2.92 17.91 15.39
CA PRO A 810 1.99 17.39 14.39
C PRO A 810 2.52 17.45 12.95
N THR A 811 3.19 18.54 12.58
CA THR A 811 3.85 18.69 11.26
C THR A 811 5.05 17.78 11.02
N GLY A 812 5.52 17.03 12.04
CA GLY A 812 6.62 16.06 11.94
C GLY A 812 7.99 16.58 12.36
N ALA A 813 8.11 17.87 12.73
CA ALA A 813 9.34 18.42 13.31
C ALA A 813 9.69 17.73 14.64
N LEU A 814 10.97 17.54 14.93
CA LEU A 814 11.41 16.92 16.19
C LEU A 814 11.35 17.93 17.35
N MET A 815 10.71 17.55 18.44
CA MET A 815 10.70 18.35 19.68
C MET A 815 12.07 18.33 20.37
N GLY A 816 12.38 19.41 21.09
CA GLY A 816 13.59 19.52 21.93
C GLY A 816 13.68 18.50 23.06
N SER A 817 12.58 17.83 23.41
CA SER A 817 12.54 16.71 24.37
C SER A 817 13.08 15.39 23.81
N SER A 818 13.33 15.32 22.50
CA SER A 818 13.92 14.15 21.85
C SER A 818 15.36 13.93 22.32
N THR A 819 15.79 12.67 22.41
CA THR A 819 17.11 12.30 22.94
C THR A 819 17.87 11.39 21.97
N ASN A 820 19.20 11.51 21.98
CA ASN A 820 20.12 10.68 21.20
C ASN A 820 19.79 10.67 19.69
N GLY A 821 19.52 11.84 19.09
CA GLY A 821 19.05 12.02 17.70
C GLY A 821 19.82 11.25 16.62
N ASP A 822 21.11 10.98 16.85
CA ASP A 822 22.04 10.41 15.88
C ASP A 822 22.13 8.87 15.85
N VAL A 823 21.36 8.16 16.69
CA VAL A 823 21.39 6.68 16.72
C VAL A 823 21.05 6.05 15.36
N GLN A 824 20.07 6.62 14.65
CA GLN A 824 19.58 6.14 13.36
C GLN A 824 18.76 7.24 12.64
N ARG A 825 18.54 7.10 11.33
CA ARG A 825 18.01 8.17 10.46
C ARG A 825 16.51 8.13 10.18
N TYR A 826 15.83 7.02 10.41
CA TYR A 826 14.40 6.82 10.13
C TYR A 826 13.54 7.34 11.28
N LYS A 827 12.75 8.40 11.04
CA LYS A 827 12.05 9.16 12.09
C LYS A 827 10.52 9.16 11.86
N TYR A 828 9.99 10.33 11.51
CA TYR A 828 8.59 10.59 11.24
C TYR A 828 8.11 9.74 10.05
N ASN A 829 6.97 9.08 10.24
CA ASN A 829 6.35 8.08 9.36
C ASN A 829 7.32 6.96 8.90
N GLY A 830 8.37 6.70 9.67
CA GLY A 830 9.41 5.74 9.32
C GLY A 830 10.29 6.18 8.14
N LYS A 831 10.35 7.48 7.82
CA LYS A 831 11.12 8.04 6.70
C LYS A 831 12.50 8.52 7.11
N GLU A 832 13.46 8.39 6.20
CA GLU A 832 14.84 8.84 6.42
C GLU A 832 14.86 10.36 6.52
N LEU A 833 15.37 10.90 7.62
CA LEU A 833 15.60 12.31 7.84
C LEU A 833 17.04 12.66 7.47
N ASP A 834 17.23 13.42 6.40
CA ASP A 834 18.52 13.97 5.99
C ASP A 834 18.76 15.33 6.66
N ARG A 835 19.60 15.34 7.70
CA ARG A 835 20.04 16.55 8.41
C ARG A 835 21.40 17.05 7.95
N MET A 836 22.07 16.35 7.03
CA MET A 836 23.41 16.74 6.60
C MET A 836 23.34 18.10 5.92
N ASN A 837 24.34 18.95 6.16
CA ASN A 837 24.37 20.34 5.69
C ASN A 837 23.16 21.20 6.16
N GLY A 838 22.45 20.81 7.23
CA GLY A 838 21.26 21.55 7.69
C GLY A 838 20.09 21.49 6.72
N LEU A 839 19.98 20.39 5.95
CA LEU A 839 18.91 20.19 4.98
C LEU A 839 17.56 19.97 5.69
N ASP A 840 17.53 19.04 6.64
CA ASP A 840 16.38 18.66 7.47
C ASP A 840 15.14 18.25 6.66
N TRP A 841 15.37 17.46 5.62
CA TRP A 841 14.32 16.92 4.77
C TRP A 841 14.08 15.45 5.04
N HIS A 842 12.81 15.07 5.10
CA HIS A 842 12.40 13.67 5.06
C HIS A 842 12.33 13.18 3.62
N ASP A 843 12.95 12.04 3.36
CA ASP A 843 12.88 11.34 2.07
C ASP A 843 11.72 10.34 2.07
N TYR A 844 10.66 10.67 1.32
CA TYR A 844 9.49 9.82 1.18
C TYR A 844 9.57 8.87 -0.02
N GLY A 845 10.60 8.98 -0.86
CA GLY A 845 10.75 8.23 -2.11
C GLY A 845 10.57 9.14 -3.32
N VAL A 846 9.32 9.49 -3.65
CA VAL A 846 9.03 10.29 -4.87
C VAL A 846 9.10 11.81 -4.65
N ARG A 847 9.11 12.26 -3.38
CA ARG A 847 9.23 13.67 -2.98
C ARG A 847 9.99 13.79 -1.66
N ASN A 848 10.50 14.99 -1.39
CA ASN A 848 11.12 15.35 -0.12
C ASN A 848 10.25 16.34 0.65
N TYR A 849 10.09 16.10 1.95
CA TYR A 849 9.25 16.88 2.86
C TYR A 849 10.10 17.69 3.83
N ASP A 850 9.84 18.98 3.96
CA ASP A 850 10.49 19.86 4.93
C ASP A 850 9.55 20.10 6.12
N ALA A 851 9.75 19.32 7.19
CA ALA A 851 8.89 19.37 8.36
C ALA A 851 9.03 20.66 9.18
N ALA A 852 10.10 21.46 8.96
CA ALA A 852 10.23 22.75 9.62
C ALA A 852 9.20 23.75 9.07
N LEU A 853 8.90 23.63 7.77
CA LEU A 853 7.95 24.47 7.04
C LEU A 853 6.56 23.83 6.83
N GLY A 854 6.45 22.51 6.93
CA GLY A 854 5.19 21.79 6.68
C GLY A 854 4.85 21.59 5.20
N ILE A 855 5.84 21.61 4.29
CA ILE A 855 5.60 21.56 2.83
C ILE A 855 6.47 20.55 2.07
N TRP A 856 5.96 20.09 0.92
CA TRP A 856 6.75 19.36 -0.07
C TRP A 856 7.67 20.29 -0.88
N ARG A 857 8.78 19.75 -1.42
CA ARG A 857 9.77 20.51 -2.21
C ARG A 857 9.62 20.40 -3.73
N SER A 858 8.76 19.49 -4.18
CA SER A 858 8.44 19.26 -5.58
C SER A 858 6.94 19.09 -5.77
N GLN A 859 6.51 19.31 -7.02
CA GLN A 859 5.12 19.22 -7.41
C GLN A 859 4.57 17.81 -7.15
N ASP A 860 3.32 17.72 -6.67
CA ASP A 860 2.62 16.45 -6.59
C ASP A 860 2.38 15.82 -7.97
N ASN A 861 2.78 14.55 -8.13
CA ASN A 861 2.53 13.77 -9.34
C ASN A 861 1.03 13.45 -9.52
N LEU A 862 0.25 13.48 -8.44
CA LEU A 862 -1.18 13.20 -8.36
C LEU A 862 -2.05 14.45 -8.18
N GLN A 863 -1.51 15.67 -8.32
CA GLN A 863 -2.31 16.90 -8.16
C GLN A 863 -3.60 16.97 -9.01
N GLU A 864 -3.63 16.30 -10.16
CA GLU A 864 -4.78 16.31 -11.07
C GLU A 864 -6.00 15.57 -10.50
N ILE A 865 -5.79 14.62 -9.56
CA ILE A 865 -6.89 13.95 -8.86
C ILE A 865 -7.39 14.76 -7.65
N HIS A 866 -6.57 15.69 -7.14
CA HIS A 866 -6.86 16.59 -6.01
C HIS A 866 -6.78 18.08 -6.39
N PRO A 867 -7.50 18.55 -7.43
CA PRO A 867 -7.37 19.91 -7.93
C PRO A 867 -7.86 20.98 -6.96
N ASP A 868 -8.57 20.59 -5.89
CA ASP A 868 -9.02 21.44 -4.80
C ASP A 868 -7.91 21.77 -3.79
N ILE A 869 -6.72 21.18 -3.94
CA ILE A 869 -5.60 21.29 -3.00
C ILE A 869 -4.36 21.83 -3.71
N GLY A 870 -3.55 22.60 -2.98
CA GLY A 870 -2.23 23.02 -3.43
C GLY A 870 -1.27 21.85 -3.59
N SER A 871 -0.46 21.88 -4.64
CA SER A 871 0.40 20.76 -5.04
C SER A 871 1.60 20.48 -4.12
N TYR A 872 1.79 21.29 -3.07
CA TYR A 872 2.87 21.16 -2.08
C TYR A 872 2.34 20.87 -0.66
N VAL A 873 1.03 20.65 -0.51
CA VAL A 873 0.37 20.41 0.77
C VAL A 873 0.68 19.00 1.28
N TYR A 874 1.07 18.88 2.55
CA TYR A 874 1.33 17.60 3.20
C TYR A 874 0.03 16.97 3.72
N VAL A 875 -0.29 15.76 3.25
CA VAL A 875 -1.43 14.92 3.71
C VAL A 875 -2.71 15.69 4.02
N TYR A 876 -3.07 16.60 3.10
CA TYR A 876 -4.27 17.42 3.20
C TYR A 876 -4.35 18.36 4.42
N ASN A 877 -3.21 18.67 5.04
CA ASN A 877 -3.10 19.36 6.32
C ASN A 877 -3.83 18.65 7.48
N ASN A 878 -3.94 17.32 7.43
CA ASN A 878 -4.47 16.51 8.54
C ASN A 878 -3.46 15.43 8.96
N PRO A 879 -2.28 15.83 9.48
CA PRO A 879 -1.19 14.90 9.80
C PRO A 879 -1.47 14.05 11.04
N MET A 880 -2.51 14.36 11.82
CA MET A 880 -2.91 13.55 12.97
C MET A 880 -3.80 12.37 12.59
N ARG A 881 -4.33 12.35 11.36
CA ARG A 881 -5.11 11.24 10.84
C ARG A 881 -4.36 10.49 9.73
N MET A 882 -3.57 11.22 8.94
CA MET A 882 -3.03 10.73 7.69
C MET A 882 -1.50 10.75 7.65
N ALA A 883 -0.91 9.80 6.95
CA ALA A 883 0.52 9.76 6.66
C ALA A 883 0.74 9.33 5.20
N ASP A 884 1.71 9.95 4.53
CA ASP A 884 2.05 9.61 3.14
C ASP A 884 3.07 8.45 3.12
N PRO A 885 2.75 7.27 2.58
CA PRO A 885 3.66 6.13 2.62
C PRO A 885 4.78 6.17 1.57
N ASP A 886 4.66 6.95 0.49
CA ASP A 886 5.59 6.92 -0.64
C ASP A 886 5.85 8.30 -1.28
N GLY A 887 5.28 9.34 -0.70
CA GLY A 887 5.33 10.72 -1.17
C GLY A 887 4.32 11.00 -2.28
N GLN A 888 3.34 10.13 -2.54
CA GLN A 888 2.31 10.36 -3.58
C GLN A 888 0.98 10.83 -3.00
N ASP A 889 0.45 10.13 -2.00
CA ASP A 889 -0.85 10.45 -1.43
C ASP A 889 -0.97 10.03 0.03
N GLY A 890 -1.73 10.81 0.81
CA GLY A 890 -1.99 10.53 2.21
C GLY A 890 -2.84 9.28 2.40
N ARG A 891 -2.50 8.44 3.38
CA ARG A 891 -3.34 7.30 3.81
C ARG A 891 -3.79 7.51 5.25
N ASP A 892 -5.06 7.23 5.53
CA ASP A 892 -5.62 7.21 6.88
C ASP A 892 -4.93 6.13 7.74
N ARG A 893 -4.48 6.52 8.93
CA ARG A 893 -3.76 5.66 9.89
C ARG A 893 -4.57 5.39 11.17
N THR A 894 -5.78 5.92 11.29
CA THR A 894 -6.62 5.78 12.49
C THR A 894 -7.35 4.44 12.55
N ILE A 895 -7.64 3.83 11.39
CA ILE A 895 -8.36 2.55 11.29
C ILE A 895 -7.39 1.39 11.42
N GLY A 896 -7.71 0.48 12.34
CA GLY A 896 -6.94 -0.75 12.50
C GLY A 896 -6.89 -1.54 11.20
N CYS A 897 -5.69 -1.99 10.79
CA CYS A 897 -5.52 -2.87 9.65
C CYS A 897 -6.39 -4.13 9.83
N ILE A 898 -7.43 -4.27 9.00
CA ILE A 898 -8.28 -5.46 8.94
C ILE A 898 -7.65 -6.41 7.94
N ILE A 899 -7.01 -7.48 8.42
CA ILE A 899 -6.43 -8.49 7.54
C ILE A 899 -7.50 -9.54 7.21
N GLY A 900 -8.08 -9.44 6.00
CA GLY A 900 -9.14 -10.30 5.48
C GLY A 900 -10.34 -9.52 4.93
N ALA A 901 -11.25 -10.19 4.22
CA ALA A 901 -12.38 -9.59 3.48
C ALA A 901 -13.48 -8.90 4.33
N VAL A 902 -13.16 -8.43 5.54
CA VAL A 902 -14.07 -7.67 6.43
C VAL A 902 -14.10 -6.17 6.04
N THR A 903 -13.83 -5.86 4.77
CA THR A 903 -13.89 -4.49 4.22
C THR A 903 -15.32 -3.99 4.03
N ASN A 904 -16.33 -4.87 4.07
CA ASN A 904 -17.69 -4.56 3.65
C ASN A 904 -18.62 -4.05 4.76
N VAL A 905 -18.15 -3.94 6.00
CA VAL A 905 -19.04 -3.78 7.16
C VAL A 905 -18.79 -2.53 8.00
N ILE A 906 -17.68 -1.83 7.78
CA ILE A 906 -17.52 -0.50 8.37
C ILE A 906 -18.13 0.51 7.38
N PRO A 907 -19.32 1.08 7.64
CA PRO A 907 -19.74 2.27 6.91
C PRO A 907 -18.68 3.33 7.16
N PHE A 908 -17.89 3.60 6.13
CA PHE A 908 -16.93 4.67 6.14
C PHE A 908 -17.74 5.96 6.04
N SER A 909 -17.74 6.74 7.11
CA SER A 909 -18.38 8.04 7.08
C SER A 909 -17.53 9.00 6.27
N GLY A 910 -18.19 9.72 5.38
CA GLY A 910 -17.53 10.57 4.40
C GLY A 910 -16.68 11.65 5.03
N GLY A 911 -15.40 11.64 4.67
CA GLY A 911 -14.65 12.82 4.22
C GLY A 911 -14.26 12.58 2.76
N LEU A 912 -14.15 13.62 1.95
CA LEU A 912 -14.01 13.60 0.48
C LEU A 912 -12.75 12.92 -0.10
N ARG A 913 -11.97 12.15 0.66
CA ARG A 913 -10.63 11.70 0.24
C ARG A 913 -10.41 10.23 0.58
N ASP A 914 -10.05 9.46 -0.46
CA ASP A 914 -10.06 8.00 -0.51
C ASP A 914 -9.32 7.35 0.67
N THR A 915 -9.93 6.32 1.24
CA THR A 915 -9.30 5.53 2.31
C THR A 915 -8.82 4.19 1.78
N TYR A 916 -7.57 3.87 2.12
CA TYR A 916 -6.89 2.64 1.74
C TYR A 916 -7.32 1.46 2.64
N THR A 917 -7.67 0.33 2.04
CA THR A 917 -7.84 -0.97 2.73
C THR A 917 -6.62 -1.84 2.45
N PRO A 918 -5.83 -2.24 3.47
CA PRO A 918 -4.70 -3.13 3.27
C PRO A 918 -5.17 -4.55 2.96
N THR A 919 -5.06 -4.98 1.71
CA THR A 919 -5.34 -6.37 1.32
C THR A 919 -4.12 -7.28 1.46
N ASP A 920 -2.93 -6.73 1.73
CA ASP A 920 -1.67 -7.47 1.78
C ASP A 920 -0.88 -7.19 3.07
N PRO A 921 -0.42 -8.23 3.81
CA PRO A 921 0.55 -8.09 4.90
C PRO A 921 1.85 -7.37 4.52
N GLU A 922 2.18 -7.23 3.23
CA GLU A 922 3.37 -6.52 2.75
C GLU A 922 3.29 -4.99 2.86
N ASP A 923 2.10 -4.37 2.95
CA ASP A 923 1.97 -2.92 3.08
C ASP A 923 2.46 -2.37 4.43
N TYR A 924 2.56 -3.21 5.47
CA TYR A 924 3.22 -2.86 6.73
C TYR A 924 4.75 -2.88 6.62
N ASN A 925 5.29 -3.71 5.71
CA ASN A 925 6.72 -3.79 5.43
C ASN A 925 7.18 -2.81 4.35
N TYR A 926 6.26 -2.21 3.59
CA TYR A 926 6.57 -1.23 2.53
C TYR A 926 7.24 0.04 3.08
N SER A 927 7.02 0.39 4.36
CA SER A 927 7.73 1.51 4.99
C SER A 927 9.18 1.17 5.40
N LEU A 928 9.62 -0.08 5.27
CA LEU A 928 10.97 -0.54 5.68
C LEU A 928 11.73 -1.29 4.57
N ARG A 929 11.03 -1.78 3.55
CA ARG A 929 11.63 -2.39 2.36
C ARG A 929 11.65 -1.37 1.22
N GLN A 930 12.70 -0.55 1.16
CA GLN A 930 13.17 -0.13 -0.16
C GLN A 930 13.70 -1.39 -0.83
N SER A 931 12.92 -2.01 -1.70
CA SER A 931 13.38 -2.83 -2.84
C SER A 931 12.18 -3.57 -3.41
N ASP A 932 11.94 -3.30 -4.69
CA ASP A 932 11.27 -4.17 -5.65
C ASP A 932 9.81 -4.53 -5.36
N ASP A 933 8.90 -3.58 -5.62
CA ASP A 933 7.76 -3.91 -6.49
C ASP A 933 7.20 -2.69 -7.28
N THR A 934 8.04 -2.06 -8.10
CA THR A 934 7.62 -0.95 -8.99
C THR A 934 6.94 -1.43 -10.28
N ALA A 935 6.66 -2.73 -10.43
CA ALA A 935 6.11 -3.29 -11.68
C ALA A 935 4.56 -3.43 -11.68
N SER A 936 3.87 -3.23 -10.56
CA SER A 936 2.40 -3.35 -10.50
C SER A 936 1.63 -2.01 -10.50
N ARG A 937 2.32 -0.85 -10.51
CA ARG A 937 1.66 0.46 -10.30
C ARG A 937 1.78 1.47 -11.46
N LEU A 938 2.39 1.13 -12.60
CA LEU A 938 2.37 1.96 -13.82
C LEU A 938 1.19 1.65 -14.77
N GLY A 939 -0.01 1.45 -14.21
CA GLY A 939 -1.21 1.13 -14.98
C GLY A 939 -2.55 1.30 -14.26
N LEU A 940 -2.58 1.99 -13.11
CA LEU A 940 -3.81 2.36 -12.39
C LEU A 940 -3.89 3.88 -12.18
N SER A 941 -3.52 4.65 -13.20
CA SER A 941 -4.02 6.02 -13.34
C SER A 941 -5.07 6.01 -14.46
N SER A 942 -6.24 6.55 -14.15
CA SER A 942 -7.50 6.55 -14.91
C SER A 942 -8.50 5.42 -14.58
N THR A 943 -9.69 5.86 -14.16
CA THR A 943 -10.93 5.10 -13.91
C THR A 943 -11.09 4.47 -12.53
N ASN A 944 -11.46 5.28 -11.54
CA ASN A 944 -12.66 5.04 -10.72
C ASN A 944 -13.09 6.32 -9.98
N TRP A 945 -13.62 7.30 -10.71
CA TRP A 945 -14.52 8.31 -10.15
C TRP A 945 -15.93 8.05 -10.70
N GLY A 946 -16.71 7.34 -9.92
CA GLY A 946 -18.09 6.96 -10.20
C GLY A 946 -18.51 6.03 -9.06
N GLY A 947 -19.47 6.47 -8.24
CA GLY A 947 -19.72 5.89 -6.93
C GLY A 947 -19.69 4.37 -6.90
N ILE A 948 -18.79 3.81 -6.08
CA ILE A 948 -18.79 2.39 -5.78
C ILE A 948 -19.95 2.17 -4.81
N ALA A 949 -21.13 1.89 -5.36
CA ALA A 949 -22.08 1.01 -4.72
C ALA A 949 -21.52 -0.40 -4.89
N THR A 950 -20.72 -0.88 -3.93
CA THR A 950 -20.36 -2.30 -3.87
C THR A 950 -21.56 -3.05 -3.35
N VAL A 951 -22.41 -3.39 -4.31
CA VAL A 951 -23.53 -4.30 -4.14
C VAL A 951 -22.96 -5.68 -3.82
N PHE A 952 -23.38 -6.26 -2.69
CA PHE A 952 -23.26 -7.69 -2.44
C PHE A 952 -23.71 -8.43 -3.69
N GLY A 953 -22.82 -9.22 -4.30
CA GLY A 953 -22.94 -9.83 -5.63
C GLY A 953 -24.36 -9.86 -6.20
N SER A 954 -24.72 -8.84 -6.97
CA SER A 954 -25.93 -8.85 -7.79
C SER A 954 -25.57 -9.30 -9.19
N ALA A 955 -25.88 -10.56 -9.50
CA ALA A 955 -26.18 -10.93 -10.87
C ALA A 955 -27.42 -10.13 -11.28
N VAL A 956 -27.24 -9.09 -12.10
CA VAL A 956 -28.36 -8.45 -12.78
C VAL A 956 -28.90 -9.48 -13.78
N ALA A 957 -30.03 -10.10 -13.43
CA ALA A 957 -30.85 -10.83 -14.36
C ALA A 957 -31.45 -9.83 -15.37
N ALA A 958 -30.78 -9.64 -16.50
CA ALA A 958 -31.39 -9.03 -17.67
C ALA A 958 -32.39 -10.03 -18.26
N ALA A 959 -33.66 -9.89 -17.88
CA ALA A 959 -34.76 -10.54 -18.56
C ALA A 959 -34.93 -9.92 -19.95
N GLY A 960 -34.85 -10.76 -20.99
CA GLY A 960 -35.50 -10.51 -22.28
C GLY A 960 -34.60 -10.07 -23.43
N THR A 961 -33.81 -10.98 -24.00
CA THR A 961 -33.83 -11.18 -25.46
C THR A 961 -33.31 -12.58 -25.83
N THR A 962 -34.01 -13.19 -26.78
CA THR A 962 -33.92 -14.56 -27.28
C THR A 962 -32.50 -15.09 -27.54
N ALA A 963 -32.20 -16.24 -26.95
CA ALA A 963 -31.06 -17.09 -27.29
C ALA A 963 -31.23 -17.66 -28.70
N ILE A 964 -30.31 -17.34 -29.62
CA ILE A 964 -30.10 -18.12 -30.84
C ILE A 964 -28.99 -19.13 -30.52
N VAL A 965 -29.38 -20.40 -30.46
CA VAL A 965 -28.46 -21.54 -30.47
C VAL A 965 -27.83 -21.64 -31.86
N VAL A 966 -26.51 -21.52 -31.98
CA VAL A 966 -25.79 -21.96 -33.18
C VAL A 966 -24.74 -22.98 -32.81
N THR A 967 -25.04 -24.20 -33.23
CA THR A 967 -24.22 -25.40 -33.25
C THR A 967 -22.97 -25.19 -34.12
N ALA A 968 -21.80 -25.61 -33.64
CA ALA A 968 -20.59 -25.68 -34.47
C ALA A 968 -20.77 -26.74 -35.57
N GLY A 969 -20.63 -26.32 -36.82
CA GLY A 969 -20.71 -27.16 -38.02
C GLY A 969 -19.68 -26.72 -39.05
N THR A 970 -19.05 -27.70 -39.68
CA THR A 970 -17.89 -27.68 -40.56
C THR A 970 -18.06 -26.96 -41.91
N SER A 971 -16.92 -26.59 -42.50
CA SER A 971 -16.70 -25.96 -43.81
C SER A 971 -17.45 -26.59 -45.00
N ALA A 972 -18.02 -25.76 -45.88
CA ALA A 972 -18.13 -26.00 -47.33
C ALA A 972 -18.48 -24.71 -48.10
N THR A 973 -17.80 -24.52 -49.24
CA THR A 973 -17.99 -23.51 -50.31
C THR A 973 -19.41 -23.49 -50.90
N VAL A 974 -19.91 -22.34 -51.40
CA VAL A 974 -20.48 -22.08 -52.77
C VAL A 974 -20.95 -20.59 -52.91
N ALA A 975 -20.53 -19.95 -54.01
CA ALA A 975 -21.07 -18.85 -54.85
C ALA A 975 -21.91 -17.64 -54.32
N ALA A 976 -21.57 -16.46 -54.87
CA ALA A 976 -22.31 -15.16 -54.91
C ALA A 976 -23.53 -15.20 -55.88
N PRO A 977 -24.27 -14.11 -56.22
CA PRO A 977 -24.33 -12.69 -55.76
C PRO A 977 -25.79 -12.13 -55.54
N ILE A 978 -25.96 -10.78 -55.49
CA ILE A 978 -27.17 -9.93 -55.79
C ILE A 978 -27.92 -9.35 -54.55
N ILE A 979 -27.68 -8.07 -54.17
CA ILE A 979 -28.26 -6.75 -54.56
C ILE A 979 -29.44 -6.29 -53.67
N GLY A 980 -29.33 -5.06 -53.12
CA GLY A 980 -30.49 -4.26 -52.64
C GLY A 980 -30.30 -3.41 -51.37
N VAL A 981 -29.33 -2.49 -51.33
CA VAL A 981 -29.46 -1.01 -51.18
C VAL A 981 -30.47 -0.47 -50.14
N GLY A 982 -29.96 0.23 -49.10
CA GLY A 982 -30.75 1.20 -48.30
C GLY A 982 -30.11 1.73 -46.98
N LYS A 983 -29.13 2.65 -47.09
CA LYS A 983 -28.60 3.68 -46.12
C LYS A 983 -28.96 3.55 -44.62
N THR A 984 -28.05 3.24 -43.68
CA THR A 984 -26.95 4.03 -43.04
C THR A 984 -27.36 5.32 -42.29
N ILE A 985 -27.49 5.23 -40.96
CA ILE A 985 -27.08 6.25 -39.96
C ILE A 985 -26.45 5.47 -38.79
N THR A 986 -25.11 5.43 -38.71
CA THR A 986 -24.37 4.83 -37.60
C THR A 986 -23.89 5.91 -36.65
N THR A 987 -24.44 5.92 -35.44
CA THR A 987 -23.85 6.57 -34.27
C THR A 987 -22.62 5.77 -33.86
N ALA A 988 -21.43 6.37 -34.00
CA ALA A 988 -20.17 5.79 -33.57
C ALA A 988 -20.10 5.81 -32.03
N GLY A 989 -20.35 4.65 -31.42
CA GLY A 989 -20.11 4.41 -30.00
C GLY A 989 -18.63 4.09 -29.77
N LEU A 990 -18.05 4.81 -28.83
CA LEU A 990 -16.70 4.65 -28.30
C LEU A 990 -16.42 3.20 -27.90
N ALA A 991 -15.45 2.57 -28.55
CA ALA A 991 -14.85 1.32 -28.12
C ALA A 991 -13.73 1.66 -27.12
N THR A 992 -14.05 1.67 -25.83
CA THR A 992 -13.07 1.56 -24.76
C THR A 992 -12.54 0.13 -24.76
N SER A 993 -11.30 -0.07 -25.24
CA SER A 993 -10.59 -1.33 -25.10
C SER A 993 -10.20 -1.54 -23.64
N ILE A 994 -11.06 -2.21 -22.90
CA ILE A 994 -10.77 -2.76 -21.57
C ILE A 994 -9.71 -3.86 -21.76
N ALA A 995 -8.52 -3.65 -21.20
CA ALA A 995 -7.56 -4.72 -20.96
C ALA A 995 -8.15 -5.66 -19.90
N GLY A 996 -8.87 -6.69 -20.35
CA GLY A 996 -9.43 -7.70 -19.47
C GLY A 996 -8.33 -8.59 -18.89
N TYR A 997 -8.20 -8.58 -17.56
CA TYR A 997 -7.74 -9.76 -16.84
C TYR A 997 -8.77 -10.87 -17.08
N VAL A 998 -8.46 -11.73 -18.03
CA VAL A 998 -9.22 -12.96 -18.26
C VAL A 998 -8.53 -14.07 -17.46
N MET A 999 -9.10 -14.42 -16.31
CA MET A 999 -8.94 -15.77 -15.77
C MET A 999 -9.70 -16.72 -16.71
N MET A 1000 -9.01 -17.29 -17.70
CA MET A 1000 -9.55 -18.39 -18.48
C MET A 1000 -9.14 -19.71 -17.82
N ALA A 1001 -10.05 -20.23 -17.00
CA ALA A 1001 -10.16 -21.67 -16.80
C ALA A 1001 -10.45 -22.30 -18.17
N ASN A 1002 -9.48 -23.02 -18.74
CA ASN A 1002 -9.74 -23.92 -19.84
C ASN A 1002 -9.60 -25.36 -19.34
N SER A 1003 -10.72 -25.90 -18.84
CA SER A 1003 -10.95 -27.33 -18.82
C SER A 1003 -11.56 -27.74 -20.16
N ASN A 1004 -10.76 -28.35 -21.03
CA ASN A 1004 -11.28 -29.37 -21.93
C ASN A 1004 -10.20 -30.43 -22.15
N SER A 1005 -10.40 -31.51 -21.41
CA SER A 1005 -9.79 -32.80 -21.68
C SER A 1005 -10.35 -33.32 -23.01
N ASN A 1006 -9.47 -33.86 -23.87
CA ASN A 1006 -9.82 -35.07 -24.60
C ASN A 1006 -8.60 -35.82 -25.12
N LYS A 1007 -8.45 -37.02 -24.56
CA LYS A 1007 -8.13 -38.29 -25.22
C LYS A 1007 -6.83 -38.39 -26.03
N ALA A 1008 -5.84 -38.98 -25.36
CA ALA A 1008 -5.04 -40.03 -25.98
C ALA A 1008 -5.29 -41.35 -25.21
N GLN A 1009 -6.10 -42.24 -25.79
CA GLN A 1009 -6.12 -43.67 -25.48
C GLN A 1009 -5.32 -44.40 -26.55
N GLY A 1010 -4.47 -45.35 -26.15
CA GLY A 1010 -4.09 -46.45 -27.04
C GLY A 1010 -2.78 -47.18 -26.74
N TYR A 1011 -2.90 -48.36 -26.11
CA TYR A 1011 -2.07 -49.58 -26.29
C TYR A 1011 -0.62 -49.61 -25.71
N ASN A 1012 -0.07 -50.71 -25.16
CA ASN A 1012 -0.59 -51.98 -24.62
C ASN A 1012 0.53 -52.73 -23.86
N ARG A 1013 0.15 -53.54 -22.86
CA ARG A 1013 0.73 -54.83 -22.38
C ARG A 1013 2.26 -55.05 -22.25
N GLY A 1014 2.71 -55.06 -20.98
CA GLY A 1014 3.08 -56.28 -20.23
C GLY A 1014 4.45 -56.94 -20.42
N LYS A 1015 5.22 -57.09 -19.32
CA LYS A 1015 5.68 -58.40 -18.78
C LYS A 1015 6.46 -58.25 -17.47
N LYS A 1016 6.26 -59.27 -16.61
CA LYS A 1016 6.91 -59.55 -15.33
C LYS A 1016 8.40 -59.89 -15.49
N SER A 1017 9.23 -59.54 -14.52
CA SER A 1017 10.25 -60.46 -13.98
C SER A 1017 10.75 -60.04 -12.60
N ASN A 1018 10.79 -61.04 -11.72
CA ASN A 1018 11.36 -61.05 -10.37
C ASN A 1018 12.84 -60.64 -10.35
N VAL A 1019 13.33 -60.15 -9.20
CA VAL A 1019 14.38 -60.80 -8.36
C VAL A 1019 15.18 -59.76 -7.54
N SER A 1020 15.27 -60.06 -6.24
CA SER A 1020 16.36 -59.75 -5.29
C SER A 1020 16.57 -58.32 -4.79
N SER A 1021 16.02 -58.08 -3.60
CA SER A 1021 16.48 -57.08 -2.64
C SER A 1021 17.79 -57.51 -1.97
N GLY A 1022 18.87 -56.76 -2.23
CA GLY A 1022 20.09 -56.75 -1.42
C GLY A 1022 20.15 -55.50 -0.53
N ASN A 1023 20.23 -55.71 0.78
CA ASN A 1023 20.65 -54.79 1.87
C ASN A 1023 21.65 -53.68 1.44
N LYS A 1024 21.74 -52.47 2.04
CA LYS A 1024 21.26 -51.93 3.33
C LYS A 1024 21.48 -50.40 3.38
N ASN A 1025 20.67 -49.75 4.23
CA ASN A 1025 20.81 -48.42 4.86
C ASN A 1025 20.60 -47.16 3.99
N SER A 1026 19.34 -46.69 3.94
CA SER A 1026 19.04 -45.27 3.76
C SER A 1026 18.22 -44.73 4.95
N PRO A 1027 18.31 -43.42 5.27
CA PRO A 1027 17.69 -42.80 6.45
C PRO A 1027 16.16 -42.95 6.54
N HIS A 1028 15.49 -43.29 5.43
CA HIS A 1028 14.03 -43.40 5.37
C HIS A 1028 13.44 -44.69 5.95
N ALA A 1029 14.25 -45.74 6.18
CA ALA A 1029 13.73 -46.98 6.78
C ALA A 1029 13.43 -46.83 8.29
N ASN A 1030 14.17 -45.96 8.98
CA ASN A 1030 13.98 -45.74 10.43
C ASN A 1030 12.80 -44.81 10.74
N GLN A 1031 12.48 -43.85 9.87
CA GLN A 1031 11.31 -42.98 10.04
C GLN A 1031 9.99 -43.74 9.87
N LYS A 1032 9.86 -44.58 8.82
CA LYS A 1032 8.65 -45.41 8.65
C LYS A 1032 8.45 -46.36 9.82
N ARG A 1033 9.52 -46.91 10.40
CA ARG A 1033 9.43 -47.82 11.55
C ARG A 1033 9.08 -47.09 12.86
N LYS A 1034 9.55 -45.85 13.05
CA LYS A 1034 9.12 -44.98 14.16
C LYS A 1034 7.63 -44.65 14.05
N GLU A 1035 7.16 -44.32 12.85
CA GLU A 1035 5.74 -43.99 12.62
C GLU A 1035 4.84 -45.20 12.90
N VAL A 1036 5.21 -46.38 12.42
CA VAL A 1036 4.46 -47.63 12.71
C VAL A 1036 4.46 -47.95 14.20
N ASN A 1037 5.57 -47.73 14.91
CA ASN A 1037 5.62 -47.93 16.36
C ASN A 1037 4.78 -46.88 17.13
N ARG A 1038 4.72 -45.64 16.64
CA ARG A 1038 3.88 -44.57 17.20
C ARG A 1038 2.39 -44.90 17.05
N GLN A 1039 1.95 -45.28 15.86
CA GLN A 1039 0.57 -45.66 15.58
C GLN A 1039 0.15 -46.87 16.43
N LYS A 1040 1.02 -47.87 16.56
CA LYS A 1040 0.76 -49.06 17.39
C LYS A 1040 0.63 -48.74 18.88
N TYR A 1041 1.43 -47.79 19.40
CA TYR A 1041 1.28 -47.30 20.77
C TYR A 1041 -0.05 -46.59 20.97
N GLU A 1042 -0.45 -45.71 20.04
CA GLU A 1042 -1.70 -44.95 20.15
C GLU A 1042 -2.95 -45.84 20.07
N GLN A 1043 -2.92 -46.86 19.22
CA GLN A 1043 -4.01 -47.84 19.14
C GLN A 1043 -4.15 -48.64 20.43
N LEU A 1044 -3.03 -49.17 20.97
CA LEU A 1044 -3.04 -49.87 22.26
C LEU A 1044 -3.46 -48.96 23.41
N LYS A 1045 -3.12 -47.67 23.37
CA LYS A 1045 -3.52 -46.70 24.38
C LYS A 1045 -5.03 -46.47 24.36
N LYS A 1046 -5.63 -46.28 23.17
CA LYS A 1046 -7.08 -46.15 23.03
C LYS A 1046 -7.84 -47.37 23.56
N GLU A 1047 -7.35 -48.58 23.29
CA GLU A 1047 -7.98 -49.80 23.81
C GLU A 1047 -7.82 -49.94 25.33
N TYR A 1048 -6.63 -49.64 25.87
CA TYR A 1048 -6.40 -49.63 27.32
C TYR A 1048 -7.28 -48.61 28.05
N ASP A 1049 -7.36 -47.38 27.54
CA ASP A 1049 -8.13 -46.29 28.14
C ASP A 1049 -9.65 -46.58 28.08
N LYS A 1050 -10.11 -47.25 27.01
CA LYS A 1050 -11.51 -47.70 26.88
C LYS A 1050 -11.85 -48.74 27.96
N LEU A 1051 -10.96 -49.70 28.21
CA LEU A 1051 -11.15 -50.66 29.29
C LEU A 1051 -10.97 -50.01 30.67
N GLU A 1052 -10.14 -48.98 30.80
CA GLU A 1052 -9.94 -48.25 32.06
C GLU A 1052 -11.19 -47.50 32.51
N LYS A 1053 -11.92 -46.88 31.57
CA LYS A 1053 -13.11 -46.06 31.86
C LYS A 1053 -14.38 -46.87 32.15
N MET A 1054 -14.34 -48.21 32.07
CA MET A 1054 -15.51 -49.03 32.40
C MET A 1054 -15.75 -49.12 33.93
N PRO A 1055 -16.99 -48.89 34.41
CA PRO A 1055 -17.29 -48.77 35.84
C PRO A 1055 -17.26 -50.11 36.60
N ASN A 1056 -17.69 -51.23 35.99
CA ASN A 1056 -17.71 -52.56 36.63
C ASN A 1056 -16.88 -53.59 35.85
N LYS A 1057 -15.59 -53.70 36.17
CA LYS A 1057 -14.64 -54.58 35.45
C LYS A 1057 -14.69 -56.01 35.99
N THR A 1058 -15.18 -56.94 35.18
CA THR A 1058 -15.11 -58.38 35.46
C THR A 1058 -13.64 -58.85 35.57
N PRO A 1059 -13.35 -59.99 36.22
CA PRO A 1059 -11.98 -60.52 36.34
C PRO A 1059 -11.28 -60.68 34.98
N GLN A 1060 -12.03 -61.04 33.94
CA GLN A 1060 -11.54 -61.14 32.57
C GLN A 1060 -11.13 -59.77 31.99
N ILE A 1061 -11.95 -58.73 32.20
CA ILE A 1061 -11.62 -57.36 31.77
C ILE A 1061 -10.42 -56.81 32.54
N LYS A 1062 -10.26 -57.15 33.83
CA LYS A 1062 -9.08 -56.77 34.62
C LYS A 1062 -7.80 -57.44 34.10
N ALA A 1063 -7.86 -58.74 33.78
CA ALA A 1063 -6.73 -59.48 33.21
C ALA A 1063 -6.34 -58.95 31.81
N GLU A 1064 -7.33 -58.60 30.99
CA GLU A 1064 -7.11 -58.02 29.68
C GLU A 1064 -6.55 -56.60 29.74
N LYS A 1065 -7.04 -55.77 30.67
CA LYS A 1065 -6.45 -54.45 30.97
C LYS A 1065 -5.00 -54.60 31.41
N GLU A 1066 -4.66 -55.54 32.28
CA GLU A 1066 -3.28 -55.76 32.72
C GLU A 1066 -2.37 -56.21 31.56
N ARG A 1067 -2.87 -57.11 30.71
CA ARG A 1067 -2.17 -57.56 29.49
C ARG A 1067 -1.93 -56.40 28.52
N LEU A 1068 -2.95 -55.57 28.25
CA LEU A 1068 -2.83 -54.39 27.41
C LEU A 1068 -1.87 -53.36 28.03
N GLY A 1069 -1.88 -53.19 29.35
CA GLY A 1069 -0.95 -52.31 30.06
C GLY A 1069 0.52 -52.74 29.89
N LYS A 1070 0.81 -54.05 29.95
CA LYS A 1070 2.15 -54.59 29.67
C LYS A 1070 2.55 -54.38 28.21
N GLN A 1071 1.62 -54.54 27.27
CA GLN A 1071 1.87 -54.28 25.84
C GLN A 1071 2.10 -52.79 25.56
N LEU A 1072 1.33 -51.92 26.21
CA LEU A 1072 1.45 -50.47 26.10
C LEU A 1072 2.83 -49.98 26.57
N LYS A 1073 3.31 -50.46 27.73
CA LYS A 1073 4.67 -50.14 28.22
C LYS A 1073 5.77 -50.56 27.23
N ARG A 1074 5.66 -51.75 26.64
CA ARG A 1074 6.61 -52.24 25.62
C ARG A 1074 6.54 -51.41 24.32
N ALA A 1075 5.33 -51.04 23.89
CA ALA A 1075 5.13 -50.19 22.73
C ALA A 1075 5.69 -48.78 22.95
N GLN A 1076 5.56 -48.23 24.17
CA GLN A 1076 6.12 -46.93 24.55
C GLN A 1076 7.65 -46.94 24.50
N GLN A 1077 8.29 -48.00 25.02
CA GLN A 1077 9.74 -48.17 24.92
C GLN A 1077 10.22 -48.24 23.46
N ARG A 1078 9.46 -48.91 22.58
CA ARG A 1078 9.79 -49.00 21.14
C ARG A 1078 9.51 -47.71 20.36
N LYS A 1079 8.52 -46.92 20.79
CA LYS A 1079 8.25 -45.58 20.26
C LYS A 1079 9.41 -44.63 20.61
N ASN A 1080 9.96 -44.74 21.81
CA ASN A 1080 11.01 -43.87 22.31
C ASN A 1080 12.44 -44.33 21.96
N TYR A 1081 12.60 -45.48 21.29
CA TYR A 1081 13.92 -46.00 20.92
C TYR A 1081 14.52 -45.19 19.76
N ASN A 1082 15.36 -44.20 20.10
CA ASN A 1082 16.23 -43.48 19.18
C ASN A 1082 17.52 -44.29 19.01
N GLY A 1083 17.62 -45.08 17.95
CA GLY A 1083 18.78 -45.93 17.71
C GLY A 1083 20.03 -45.12 17.37
N GLU A 1084 20.75 -44.65 18.39
CA GLU A 1084 22.13 -44.17 18.31
C GLU A 1084 22.89 -44.60 19.56
N ASN A 1085 23.60 -45.73 19.46
CA ASN A 1085 25.00 -45.89 19.86
C ASN A 1085 25.38 -47.38 19.87
N HIS A 1086 26.32 -47.74 19.01
CA HIS A 1086 27.55 -48.45 19.39
C HIS A 1086 28.52 -48.40 18.21
N SER A 1087 29.33 -47.35 18.19
CA SER A 1087 30.69 -47.40 17.65
C SER A 1087 31.47 -48.44 18.46
N ARG A 1088 32.03 -49.44 17.78
CA ARG A 1088 33.03 -50.35 18.34
C ARG A 1088 34.36 -50.01 17.68
N ASN A 1089 35.22 -49.38 18.46
CA ASN A 1089 36.60 -49.04 18.11
C ASN A 1089 37.44 -50.33 17.99
N PRO A 1090 38.25 -50.52 16.94
CA PRO A 1090 39.30 -51.54 16.94
C PRO A 1090 40.66 -50.85 17.13
N LYS A 1091 41.20 -50.90 18.36
CA LYS A 1091 42.65 -50.82 18.58
C LYS A 1091 43.04 -51.91 19.55
N GLY A 1092 43.72 -52.93 19.02
CA GLY A 1092 44.75 -53.65 19.75
C GLY A 1092 46.10 -53.18 19.22
N ASN A 1093 46.90 -52.53 20.07
CA ASN A 1093 48.29 -52.90 20.33
C ASN A 1093 49.00 -51.82 21.18
N ARG A 1094 49.51 -52.32 22.31
CA ARG A 1094 50.50 -51.78 23.26
C ARG A 1094 50.18 -50.49 23.99
#